data_AF-A0A241WE05-F1
#
_entry.id   AF-A0A241WE05-F1
#
_cell.length_a   1.000
_cell.length_b   1.000
_cell.length_c   1.000
_cell.angle_alpha   90.00
_cell.angle_beta   90.00
_cell.angle_gamma   90.00
#
_symmetry.space_group_name_H-M   'P 1'
#
loop_
_entity.id
_entity.type
_entity.pdbx_description
1 polymer ?
#
loop_
_entity_poly.entity_id
_entity_poly.type
_entity_poly.pdbx_seq_one_letter_code
_entity_poly.pdbx_strand_id
1 'polypeptide(L)'
;MNEKLISLGGVKEEKKPKNKKPIYKEKEVPDYVKKIVDIFEKFHPLDLFKTLLIAETYLENINHYVKFSLLFDIYFSIKLQKFGEKRIQSYEDFSNVLKVIYRETPHNPMVEDFYPIADWGTVKYQYHGIVYQILYGSCLTDTYSYFDAFTLFYANDNQAVEDFKNLLKFQNDLILFVDQNHDVIDRDQDLCVPDENFRNKMLLWLNNINIENNNKSLNVINGENINGGFDFYSRYMNAEVNPYCYFEYENKIYPFSLRNQIVVLVEYYNDKNYISLNNKTMSVSVFLKKNLKKLLCGSFRIRTLKNILNIMFSGVFQSRNRTYFILPLDSNNLDNLPSIIKKIKNIMSDPNWGMQKAYSQNGLQPRDVDGGRLIFDKIRILVILPELTTRNHLVPVIKENNVEFSSINEFISIIDSMESDDELDEFVDYYKTIQKKTVFVGFNLDGFASFKHSHGLLEDGATVFSMIMIDTHASPSFRYEKIIEKYGDLPLMLPDDEHQWYVESSYDENYHLVTNNHEMMSWSTCVNNVSIHFLFDFKIIDSYKTELTPRVLELFSHAAADAFSRRKSYLYNVNLPKGVVINLLIGIDILNIEGEFKPSDFDKLITNYEIINNGDKIKKINVFLNLNYCFFYFKNSKNAGFQTEICIEFLKIFNEINEIKNIDALFYTLLETNEWQLRMTMGHISPKFDVIDKVVNPIKEIYYKKGRQELAKIFKSNGIEAGLYKDVNTAKEIINNASGEFREYIHDYIKKYSVDSIIETSLYEYSILNSASYLDDFKQEMSLKHEVSYDRSEKLANMNSDFIRTSQLYRYLIECTLMLSSNSSLKIEYEEYQTILGCINWLLNMYHSSDGLHYDLGVEGIEIDFSFIPEIIMSDESLKIKDEYNKELSSYKLGIGINSEDELKSIIPNDKYKLIDLAFYSDLKFGFRNLFVVLHCLSTWSNVKGIEIQGFYKSNFNELISVLTEFICNPSINIDELEKIIKFLILDSSKINILEGIETVQFDVPVGDHSKRTNRLNIKPLISLNDEIIWSPACTYRSLGIWTNHITDGYLPADFNFPTVNKLVDDSKTVLEKQLEQKAFDILSRYTHYVGQGIDLKKKFKQDKYPDIGDYDVLAFLPESNCWIMVECKYNQPAYCLKDMSRLRQRVFGKDQSDKSQISKVKRRHEFLLSEHNKIRSSMQWPTPNNLVDLRIINLYVSKNTYWWFRCPPYQVDLSFVQVDHLEEWLNKML
;
A
#
# COMPACT_ATOMS: atom_id res chain seq x y z
N MET A 1 1.26 -4.96 -43.62
CA MET A 1 0.20 -5.98 -43.73
C MET A 1 -1.23 -5.42 -43.56
N ASN A 2 -1.40 -4.11 -43.31
CA ASN A 2 -2.70 -3.44 -43.11
C ASN A 2 -3.43 -2.94 -44.37
N GLU A 3 -3.08 -3.43 -45.57
CA GLU A 3 -3.81 -3.08 -46.81
C GLU A 3 -4.45 -4.29 -47.52
N LYS A 4 -4.39 -5.51 -46.94
CA LYS A 4 -4.98 -6.71 -47.58
C LYS A 4 -6.11 -7.40 -46.81
N LEU A 5 -6.46 -6.95 -45.61
CA LEU A 5 -7.62 -7.46 -44.85
C LEU A 5 -8.90 -6.62 -45.02
N ILE A 6 -8.87 -5.53 -45.80
CA ILE A 6 -10.03 -4.68 -46.12
C ILE A 6 -10.87 -5.26 -47.29
N SER A 7 -10.45 -6.38 -47.91
CA SER A 7 -11.06 -6.91 -49.13
C SER A 7 -12.16 -7.98 -48.97
N LEU A 8 -12.66 -8.25 -47.75
CA LEU A 8 -13.79 -9.18 -47.54
C LEU A 8 -15.11 -8.53 -47.08
N GLY A 9 -15.17 -7.19 -47.00
CA GLY A 9 -16.39 -6.42 -46.71
C GLY A 9 -16.92 -5.62 -47.88
N GLY A 10 -16.77 -6.12 -49.12
CA GLY A 10 -17.22 -5.43 -50.32
C GLY A 10 -18.74 -5.24 -50.33
N VAL A 11 -19.19 -4.02 -50.02
CA VAL A 11 -20.54 -3.52 -50.31
C VAL A 11 -20.76 -3.63 -51.83
N LYS A 12 -21.43 -4.70 -52.27
CA LYS A 12 -22.06 -4.72 -53.58
C LYS A 12 -23.38 -3.95 -53.46
N GLU A 13 -23.48 -2.86 -54.22
CA GLU A 13 -24.76 -2.21 -54.53
C GLU A 13 -25.71 -3.25 -55.15
N GLU A 14 -26.61 -3.81 -54.34
CA GLU A 14 -27.70 -4.61 -54.86
C GLU A 14 -28.79 -3.69 -55.43
N LYS A 15 -28.89 -3.69 -56.76
CA LYS A 15 -30.09 -3.25 -57.47
C LYS A 15 -31.30 -3.98 -56.90
N LYS A 16 -32.31 -3.21 -56.44
CA LYS A 16 -33.63 -3.66 -56.00
C LYS A 16 -34.11 -4.90 -56.78
N PRO A 17 -34.23 -6.09 -56.15
CA PRO A 17 -34.97 -7.18 -56.76
C PRO A 17 -36.46 -6.89 -56.63
N LYS A 18 -37.16 -6.98 -57.75
CA LYS A 18 -38.63 -6.92 -57.81
C LYS A 18 -39.23 -7.98 -56.87
N ASN A 19 -40.23 -7.55 -56.09
CA ASN A 19 -41.27 -8.35 -55.43
C ASN A 19 -41.18 -9.86 -55.67
N LYS A 20 -40.49 -10.57 -54.77
CA LYS A 20 -40.82 -11.96 -54.44
C LYS A 20 -41.04 -12.03 -52.94
N LYS A 21 -42.26 -12.40 -52.55
CA LYS A 21 -42.62 -12.72 -51.16
C LYS A 21 -41.58 -13.69 -50.58
N PRO A 22 -41.06 -13.50 -49.35
CA PRO A 22 -40.24 -14.51 -48.72
C PRO A 22 -41.12 -15.75 -48.52
N ILE A 23 -40.68 -16.87 -49.06
CA ILE A 23 -41.22 -18.18 -48.71
C ILE A 23 -40.69 -18.44 -47.29
N TYR A 24 -41.56 -18.27 -46.29
CA TYR A 24 -41.32 -18.75 -44.93
C TYR A 24 -41.18 -20.28 -45.01
N LYS A 25 -39.95 -20.80 -45.00
CA LYS A 25 -39.71 -22.18 -44.57
C LYS A 25 -39.91 -22.19 -43.05
N GLU A 26 -40.86 -22.99 -42.57
CA GLU A 26 -40.93 -23.36 -41.16
C GLU A 26 -39.54 -23.89 -40.75
N LYS A 27 -38.84 -23.16 -39.88
CA LYS A 27 -37.55 -23.59 -39.34
C LYS A 27 -37.83 -24.70 -38.32
N GLU A 28 -37.22 -25.88 -38.51
CA GLU A 28 -37.41 -27.03 -37.63
C GLU A 28 -36.89 -26.79 -36.21
N VAL A 29 -37.63 -27.27 -35.20
CA VAL A 29 -37.21 -27.25 -33.80
C VAL A 29 -36.00 -28.19 -33.63
N PRO A 30 -34.89 -27.73 -33.03
CA PRO A 30 -33.70 -28.57 -32.84
C PRO A 30 -33.99 -29.85 -32.05
N ASP A 31 -33.35 -30.97 -32.41
CA ASP A 31 -33.67 -32.27 -31.80
C ASP A 31 -33.36 -32.36 -30.29
N TYR A 32 -32.33 -31.64 -29.80
CA TYR A 32 -32.04 -31.59 -28.37
C TYR A 32 -33.19 -30.96 -27.57
N VAL A 33 -33.92 -29.98 -28.14
CA VAL A 33 -35.07 -29.35 -27.49
C VAL A 33 -36.17 -30.38 -27.27
N LYS A 34 -36.47 -31.21 -28.29
CA LYS A 34 -37.48 -32.27 -28.18
C LYS A 34 -37.14 -33.26 -27.08
N LYS A 35 -35.88 -33.71 -27.03
CA LYS A 35 -35.41 -34.67 -26.01
C LYS A 35 -35.48 -34.10 -24.59
N ILE A 36 -35.09 -32.83 -24.40
CA ILE A 36 -35.17 -32.17 -23.10
C ILE A 36 -36.64 -32.02 -22.67
N VAL A 37 -37.55 -31.64 -23.59
CA VAL A 37 -39.00 -31.60 -23.32
C VAL A 37 -39.53 -32.97 -22.90
N ASP A 38 -39.16 -34.05 -23.60
CA ASP A 38 -39.56 -35.43 -23.26
C ASP A 38 -39.07 -35.86 -21.87
N ILE A 39 -37.95 -35.30 -21.40
CA ILE A 39 -37.46 -35.52 -20.02
C ILE A 39 -38.30 -34.69 -19.04
N PHE A 40 -38.48 -33.40 -19.32
CA PHE A 40 -39.18 -32.46 -18.42
C PHE A 40 -40.66 -32.83 -18.20
N GLU A 41 -41.38 -33.26 -19.26
CA GLU A 41 -42.79 -33.67 -19.19
C GLU A 41 -43.04 -34.88 -18.26
N LYS A 42 -42.00 -35.58 -17.78
CA LYS A 42 -42.14 -36.71 -16.84
C LYS A 42 -42.27 -36.29 -15.38
N PHE A 43 -41.77 -35.11 -15.00
CA PHE A 43 -41.60 -34.71 -13.60
C PHE A 43 -42.57 -33.62 -13.17
N HIS A 44 -42.78 -33.53 -11.86
CA HIS A 44 -43.55 -32.46 -11.24
C HIS A 44 -42.85 -31.11 -11.49
N PRO A 45 -43.58 -30.08 -11.98
CA PRO A 45 -42.99 -28.83 -12.47
C PRO A 45 -42.17 -28.12 -11.39
N LEU A 46 -42.71 -27.99 -10.18
CA LEU A 46 -42.02 -27.32 -9.08
C LEU A 46 -40.76 -28.06 -8.60
N ASP A 47 -40.77 -29.40 -8.61
CA ASP A 47 -39.60 -30.19 -8.17
C ASP A 47 -38.47 -30.04 -9.20
N LEU A 48 -38.83 -30.00 -10.49
CA LEU A 48 -37.89 -29.79 -11.60
C LEU A 48 -37.33 -28.37 -11.60
N PHE A 49 -38.16 -27.34 -11.40
CA PHE A 49 -37.72 -25.95 -11.27
C PHE A 49 -36.68 -25.78 -10.15
N LYS A 50 -36.99 -26.29 -8.95
CA LYS A 50 -36.05 -26.27 -7.82
C LYS A 50 -34.76 -27.02 -8.15
N THR A 51 -34.87 -28.16 -8.83
CA THR A 51 -33.70 -28.96 -9.24
C THR A 51 -32.77 -28.18 -10.17
N LEU A 52 -33.31 -27.53 -11.20
CA LEU A 52 -32.55 -26.69 -12.14
C LEU A 52 -31.96 -25.46 -11.45
N LEU A 53 -32.72 -24.79 -10.58
CA LEU A 53 -32.26 -23.58 -9.89
C LEU A 53 -31.11 -23.87 -8.90
N ILE A 54 -31.20 -25.00 -8.18
CA ILE A 54 -30.11 -25.46 -7.29
C ILE A 54 -28.85 -25.74 -8.11
N ALA A 55 -29.00 -26.39 -9.26
CA ALA A 55 -27.87 -26.68 -10.15
C ALA A 55 -27.25 -25.41 -10.78
N GLU A 56 -28.06 -24.44 -11.21
CA GLU A 56 -27.61 -23.15 -11.75
C GLU A 56 -26.84 -22.34 -10.69
N THR A 57 -27.31 -22.36 -9.45
CA THR A 57 -26.74 -21.56 -8.35
C THR A 57 -25.42 -22.15 -7.84
N TYR A 58 -25.17 -23.43 -8.09
CA TYR A 58 -23.97 -24.11 -7.61
C TYR A 58 -22.70 -23.54 -8.25
N LEU A 59 -21.71 -23.21 -7.42
CA LEU A 59 -20.56 -22.43 -7.87
C LEU A 59 -19.69 -23.17 -8.90
N GLU A 60 -19.59 -24.50 -8.83
CA GLU A 60 -18.88 -25.32 -9.84
C GLU A 60 -19.55 -25.26 -11.23
N ASN A 61 -20.81 -24.84 -11.29
CA ASN A 61 -21.57 -24.70 -12.53
C ASN A 61 -21.59 -23.26 -13.07
N ILE A 62 -20.85 -22.33 -12.46
CA ILE A 62 -20.97 -20.89 -12.75
C ILE A 62 -20.63 -20.53 -14.20
N ASN A 63 -19.72 -21.25 -14.85
CA ASN A 63 -19.36 -21.09 -16.26
C ASN A 63 -20.41 -21.63 -17.24
N HIS A 64 -21.39 -22.41 -16.78
CA HIS A 64 -22.42 -23.02 -17.62
C HIS A 64 -23.74 -22.23 -17.64
N TYR A 65 -23.72 -20.92 -17.32
CA TYR A 65 -24.92 -20.07 -17.23
C TYR A 65 -25.74 -20.01 -18.54
N VAL A 66 -25.11 -20.12 -19.71
CA VAL A 66 -25.80 -20.20 -21.01
C VAL A 66 -26.62 -21.50 -21.12
N LYS A 67 -26.06 -22.62 -20.65
CA LYS A 67 -26.75 -23.92 -20.63
C LYS A 67 -27.97 -23.88 -19.71
N PHE A 68 -27.83 -23.33 -18.50
CA PHE A 68 -28.97 -23.17 -17.61
C PHE A 68 -30.02 -22.21 -18.16
N SER A 69 -29.59 -21.13 -18.82
CA SER A 69 -30.51 -20.22 -19.51
C SER A 69 -31.32 -20.94 -20.60
N LEU A 70 -30.69 -21.84 -21.38
CA LEU A 70 -31.37 -22.69 -22.36
C LEU A 70 -32.36 -23.65 -21.70
N LEU A 71 -31.96 -24.32 -20.62
CA LEU A 71 -32.82 -25.26 -19.89
C LEU A 71 -34.06 -24.54 -19.35
N PHE A 72 -33.92 -23.34 -18.81
CA PHE A 72 -35.05 -22.54 -18.33
C PHE A 72 -35.91 -21.99 -19.47
N ASP A 73 -35.31 -21.55 -20.58
CA ASP A 73 -36.05 -21.08 -21.77
C ASP A 73 -36.95 -22.20 -22.32
N ILE A 74 -36.45 -23.45 -22.35
CA ILE A 74 -37.25 -24.64 -22.67
C ILE A 74 -38.30 -24.91 -21.59
N TYR A 75 -37.93 -24.94 -20.31
CA TYR A 75 -38.85 -25.22 -19.19
C TYR A 75 -40.06 -24.28 -19.18
N PHE A 76 -39.86 -22.97 -19.34
CA PHE A 76 -40.95 -22.00 -19.35
C PHE A 76 -41.83 -22.06 -20.61
N SER A 77 -41.39 -22.74 -21.67
CA SER A 77 -42.21 -22.94 -22.88
C SER A 77 -43.21 -24.09 -22.77
N ILE A 78 -42.97 -25.02 -21.84
CA ILE A 78 -43.86 -26.16 -21.60
C ILE A 78 -45.08 -25.68 -20.83
N LYS A 79 -46.28 -25.96 -21.35
CA LYS A 79 -47.54 -25.65 -20.65
C LYS A 79 -47.68 -26.51 -19.40
N LEU A 80 -48.21 -25.93 -18.33
CA LEU A 80 -48.36 -26.59 -17.03
C LEU A 80 -49.04 -27.98 -17.12
N GLN A 81 -50.04 -28.15 -17.99
CA GLN A 81 -50.79 -29.42 -18.13
C GLN A 81 -49.99 -30.56 -18.76
N LYS A 82 -48.81 -30.28 -19.33
CA LYS A 82 -47.95 -31.28 -19.97
C LYS A 82 -46.92 -31.88 -19.02
N PHE A 83 -46.71 -31.28 -17.85
CA PHE A 83 -45.83 -31.85 -16.84
C PHE A 83 -46.48 -33.06 -16.16
N GLY A 84 -45.64 -34.02 -15.76
CA GLY A 84 -46.06 -35.25 -15.10
C GLY A 84 -46.11 -35.13 -13.57
N GLU A 85 -46.36 -36.26 -12.91
CA GLU A 85 -46.50 -36.31 -11.45
C GLU A 85 -45.25 -36.87 -10.72
N LYS A 86 -44.20 -37.28 -11.45
CA LYS A 86 -43.01 -37.90 -10.83
C LYS A 86 -42.29 -36.89 -9.94
N ARG A 87 -42.09 -37.24 -8.66
CA ARG A 87 -41.46 -36.40 -7.63
C ARG A 87 -39.95 -36.63 -7.55
N ILE A 88 -39.22 -35.61 -7.08
CA ILE A 88 -37.76 -35.68 -6.83
C ILE A 88 -37.52 -35.48 -5.33
N GLN A 89 -37.56 -36.56 -4.54
CA GLN A 89 -37.55 -36.48 -3.07
C GLN A 89 -36.16 -36.73 -2.48
N SER A 90 -35.44 -37.73 -3.00
CA SER A 90 -34.11 -38.10 -2.51
C SER A 90 -32.97 -37.38 -3.25
N TYR A 91 -31.76 -37.42 -2.69
CA TYR A 91 -30.56 -36.97 -3.39
C TYR A 91 -30.26 -37.83 -4.63
N GLU A 92 -30.53 -39.14 -4.57
CA GLU A 92 -30.34 -40.05 -5.70
C GLU A 92 -31.28 -39.70 -6.87
N ASP A 93 -32.54 -39.37 -6.60
CA ASP A 93 -33.48 -38.86 -7.62
C ASP A 93 -32.93 -37.59 -8.28
N PHE A 94 -32.47 -36.64 -7.47
CA PHE A 94 -31.91 -35.36 -7.91
C PHE A 94 -30.67 -35.56 -8.80
N SER A 95 -29.73 -36.39 -8.36
CA SER A 95 -28.51 -36.72 -9.11
C SER A 95 -28.82 -37.39 -10.45
N ASN A 96 -29.73 -38.37 -10.43
CA ASN A 96 -30.10 -39.12 -11.64
C ASN A 96 -30.80 -38.23 -12.67
N VAL A 97 -31.69 -37.34 -12.24
CA VAL A 97 -32.37 -36.39 -13.13
C VAL A 97 -31.38 -35.44 -13.79
N LEU A 98 -30.49 -34.81 -13.01
CA LEU A 98 -29.49 -33.88 -13.55
C LEU A 98 -28.55 -34.57 -14.54
N LYS A 99 -28.04 -35.77 -14.23
CA LYS A 99 -27.18 -36.54 -15.15
C LYS A 99 -27.85 -36.81 -16.51
N VAL A 100 -29.16 -37.08 -16.51
CA VAL A 100 -29.91 -37.30 -17.75
C VAL A 100 -30.11 -35.99 -18.51
N ILE A 101 -30.39 -34.88 -17.82
CA ILE A 101 -30.53 -33.55 -18.43
C ILE A 101 -29.19 -33.14 -19.05
N TYR A 102 -28.10 -33.16 -18.28
CA TYR A 102 -26.77 -32.72 -18.70
C TYR A 102 -26.28 -33.46 -19.95
N ARG A 103 -26.59 -34.76 -20.07
CA ARG A 103 -26.24 -35.57 -21.24
C ARG A 103 -26.91 -35.08 -22.54
N GLU A 104 -28.10 -34.50 -22.47
CA GLU A 104 -28.85 -34.02 -23.64
C GLU A 104 -28.72 -32.51 -23.86
N THR A 105 -28.09 -31.78 -22.92
CA THR A 105 -27.80 -30.34 -23.06
C THR A 105 -26.66 -30.12 -24.07
N PRO A 106 -26.85 -29.28 -25.10
CA PRO A 106 -25.80 -29.02 -26.08
C PRO A 106 -24.66 -28.18 -25.49
N HIS A 107 -23.47 -28.30 -26.08
CA HIS A 107 -22.31 -27.44 -25.81
C HIS A 107 -22.05 -26.55 -27.04
N ASN A 108 -21.97 -25.24 -26.82
CA ASN A 108 -21.62 -24.27 -27.87
C ASN A 108 -20.40 -23.44 -27.45
N PRO A 109 -19.18 -23.84 -27.88
CA PRO A 109 -17.95 -23.15 -27.51
C PRO A 109 -17.91 -21.66 -27.89
N MET A 110 -18.68 -21.20 -28.88
CA MET A 110 -18.64 -19.81 -29.34
C MET A 110 -19.31 -18.80 -28.39
N VAL A 111 -20.13 -19.27 -27.46
CA VAL A 111 -20.84 -18.41 -26.48
C VAL A 111 -20.60 -18.86 -25.03
N GLU A 112 -19.84 -19.94 -24.85
CA GLU A 112 -19.52 -20.56 -23.56
C GLU A 112 -18.01 -20.44 -23.26
N ASP A 113 -17.33 -19.45 -23.85
CA ASP A 113 -15.90 -19.17 -23.64
C ASP A 113 -15.63 -18.18 -22.49
N PHE A 114 -16.67 -17.51 -21.97
CA PHE A 114 -16.53 -16.60 -20.84
C PHE A 114 -16.58 -17.34 -19.49
N TYR A 115 -15.57 -17.13 -18.65
CA TYR A 115 -15.51 -17.62 -17.28
C TYR A 115 -15.80 -16.51 -16.27
N PRO A 116 -16.97 -16.52 -15.59
CA PRO A 116 -17.28 -15.56 -14.54
C PRO A 116 -16.41 -15.74 -13.30
N ILE A 117 -16.19 -14.67 -12.55
CA ILE A 117 -15.51 -14.74 -11.25
C ILE A 117 -16.32 -15.59 -10.28
N ALA A 118 -15.70 -16.63 -9.72
CA ALA A 118 -16.34 -17.51 -8.75
C ALA A 118 -16.45 -16.84 -7.37
N ASP A 119 -17.48 -16.01 -7.19
CA ASP A 119 -17.76 -15.31 -5.95
C ASP A 119 -19.04 -15.81 -5.27
N TRP A 120 -18.98 -15.90 -3.93
CA TRP A 120 -20.07 -16.27 -3.02
C TRP A 120 -20.22 -15.25 -1.88
N GLY A 121 -20.30 -13.96 -2.21
CA GLY A 121 -20.57 -12.90 -1.23
C GLY A 121 -19.35 -12.27 -0.57
N THR A 122 -18.16 -12.45 -1.14
CA THR A 122 -16.97 -11.70 -0.72
C THR A 122 -17.13 -10.22 -1.07
N VAL A 123 -17.83 -9.94 -2.17
CA VAL A 123 -18.14 -8.58 -2.60
C VAL A 123 -19.26 -7.98 -1.75
N LYS A 124 -18.97 -6.79 -1.21
CA LYS A 124 -19.88 -5.99 -0.39
C LYS A 124 -20.38 -4.78 -1.18
N TYR A 125 -21.69 -4.55 -1.19
CA TYR A 125 -22.35 -3.45 -1.88
C TYR A 125 -23.03 -2.48 -0.90
N GLN A 126 -22.83 -1.18 -1.10
CA GLN A 126 -23.36 -0.12 -0.24
C GLN A 126 -24.70 0.38 -0.76
N TYR A 127 -25.76 0.27 0.04
CA TYR A 127 -27.08 0.75 -0.35
C TYR A 127 -27.91 1.24 0.84
N HIS A 128 -28.26 2.53 0.83
CA HIS A 128 -29.02 3.20 1.90
C HIS A 128 -28.46 2.96 3.32
N GLY A 129 -27.13 3.12 3.46
CA GLY A 129 -26.43 2.99 4.73
C GLY A 129 -26.30 1.55 5.24
N ILE A 130 -26.72 0.56 4.45
CA ILE A 130 -26.59 -0.87 4.74
C ILE A 130 -25.62 -1.48 3.73
N VAL A 131 -24.80 -2.41 4.20
CA VAL A 131 -23.89 -3.18 3.37
C VAL A 131 -24.46 -4.57 3.12
N TYR A 132 -24.66 -4.91 1.85
CA TYR A 132 -25.17 -6.21 1.40
C TYR A 132 -24.03 -7.04 0.84
N GLN A 133 -24.01 -8.34 1.14
CA GLN A 133 -23.19 -9.30 0.39
C GLN A 133 -23.91 -9.64 -0.92
N ILE A 134 -23.19 -9.55 -2.04
CA ILE A 134 -23.77 -9.75 -3.37
C ILE A 134 -23.03 -10.84 -4.13
N LEU A 135 -23.67 -11.41 -5.14
CA LEU A 135 -23.04 -12.37 -6.04
C LEU A 135 -22.42 -11.63 -7.22
N TYR A 136 -21.09 -11.51 -7.25
CA TYR A 136 -20.41 -10.75 -8.31
C TYR A 136 -20.35 -11.50 -9.65
N GLY A 137 -19.97 -12.78 -9.65
CA GLY A 137 -19.88 -13.58 -10.87
C GLY A 137 -21.23 -13.76 -11.55
N SER A 138 -21.39 -13.21 -12.75
CA SER A 138 -22.59 -13.38 -13.58
C SER A 138 -22.19 -13.43 -15.06
N CYS A 139 -23.15 -13.37 -15.98
CA CYS A 139 -22.84 -13.17 -17.41
C CYS A 139 -22.29 -11.77 -17.73
N LEU A 140 -22.20 -10.86 -16.73
CA LEU A 140 -21.60 -9.54 -16.86
C LEU A 140 -20.11 -9.58 -16.49
N THR A 141 -19.34 -8.73 -17.16
CA THR A 141 -17.94 -8.48 -16.81
C THR A 141 -17.78 -7.73 -15.49
N ASP A 142 -18.74 -6.87 -15.13
CA ASP A 142 -18.72 -6.09 -13.90
C ASP A 142 -20.13 -5.85 -13.32
N THR A 143 -20.66 -6.83 -12.59
CA THR A 143 -21.98 -6.75 -11.93
C THR A 143 -22.12 -5.52 -11.03
N TYR A 144 -21.05 -5.13 -10.32
CA TYR A 144 -21.08 -4.03 -9.34
C TYR A 144 -21.37 -2.69 -10.00
N SER A 145 -20.74 -2.38 -11.13
CA SER A 145 -20.96 -1.09 -11.79
C SER A 145 -22.30 -1.02 -12.52
N TYR A 146 -22.92 -2.16 -12.86
CA TYR A 146 -24.32 -2.19 -13.27
C TYR A 146 -25.26 -1.85 -12.11
N PHE A 147 -24.96 -2.29 -10.88
CA PHE A 147 -25.74 -1.91 -9.69
C PHE A 147 -25.65 -0.39 -9.46
N ASP A 148 -24.45 0.17 -9.52
CA ASP A 148 -24.24 1.61 -9.37
C ASP A 148 -24.92 2.41 -10.48
N ALA A 149 -24.79 2.00 -11.74
CA ALA A 149 -25.48 2.67 -12.84
C ALA A 149 -27.01 2.61 -12.69
N PHE A 150 -27.54 1.47 -12.24
CA PHE A 150 -28.97 1.29 -12.03
C PHE A 150 -29.48 2.19 -10.91
N THR A 151 -28.83 2.19 -9.74
CA THR A 151 -29.20 3.06 -8.62
C THR A 151 -29.07 4.54 -9.01
N LEU A 152 -28.02 4.91 -9.75
CA LEU A 152 -27.77 6.27 -10.22
C LEU A 152 -28.91 6.83 -11.07
N PHE A 153 -29.47 6.02 -11.98
CA PHE A 153 -30.52 6.46 -12.89
C PHE A 153 -31.91 6.29 -12.29
N TYR A 154 -32.18 5.19 -11.62
CA TYR A 154 -33.54 4.81 -11.22
C TYR A 154 -33.87 5.10 -9.74
N ALA A 155 -33.02 5.81 -8.99
CA ALA A 155 -33.25 6.17 -7.57
C ALA A 155 -34.58 6.89 -7.27
N ASN A 156 -35.18 7.57 -8.25
CA ASN A 156 -36.45 8.29 -8.08
C ASN A 156 -37.70 7.48 -8.50
N ASP A 157 -37.53 6.25 -8.99
CA ASP A 157 -38.63 5.35 -9.34
C ASP A 157 -38.86 4.36 -8.19
N ASN A 158 -39.98 4.50 -7.48
CA ASN A 158 -40.32 3.68 -6.32
C ASN A 158 -40.36 2.17 -6.63
N GLN A 159 -40.83 1.77 -7.82
CA GLN A 159 -40.89 0.35 -8.18
C GLN A 159 -39.50 -0.18 -8.51
N ALA A 160 -38.68 0.60 -9.24
CA ALA A 160 -37.30 0.23 -9.55
C ALA A 160 -36.46 0.07 -8.29
N VAL A 161 -36.62 0.99 -7.34
CA VAL A 161 -35.98 0.97 -6.02
C VAL A 161 -36.37 -0.30 -5.24
N GLU A 162 -37.65 -0.65 -5.19
CA GLU A 162 -38.07 -1.85 -4.45
C GLU A 162 -37.65 -3.14 -5.17
N ASP A 163 -37.69 -3.20 -6.50
CA ASP A 163 -37.23 -4.36 -7.29
C ASP A 163 -35.72 -4.60 -7.09
N PHE A 164 -34.90 -3.55 -7.13
CA PHE A 164 -33.46 -3.64 -6.89
C PHE A 164 -33.12 -4.01 -5.44
N LYS A 165 -33.84 -3.45 -4.47
CA LYS A 165 -33.69 -3.79 -3.05
C LYS A 165 -34.07 -5.25 -2.77
N ASN A 166 -35.08 -5.78 -3.45
CA ASN A 166 -35.44 -7.19 -3.37
C ASN A 166 -34.32 -8.08 -3.89
N LEU A 167 -33.70 -7.75 -5.03
CA LEU A 167 -32.50 -8.42 -5.54
C LEU A 167 -31.39 -8.46 -4.49
N LEU A 168 -31.03 -7.31 -3.91
CA LEU A 168 -29.97 -7.24 -2.87
C LEU A 168 -30.28 -8.10 -1.65
N LYS A 169 -31.52 -8.06 -1.15
CA LYS A 169 -31.95 -8.87 -0.02
C LYS A 169 -31.86 -10.36 -0.34
N PHE A 170 -32.36 -10.81 -1.48
CA PHE A 170 -32.36 -12.23 -1.81
C PHE A 170 -30.95 -12.79 -1.95
N GLN A 171 -30.04 -12.05 -2.59
CA GLN A 171 -28.65 -12.46 -2.68
C GLN A 171 -27.99 -12.51 -1.30
N ASN A 172 -28.13 -11.45 -0.50
CA ASN A 172 -27.55 -11.39 0.85
C ASN A 172 -28.11 -12.48 1.78
N ASP A 173 -29.43 -12.68 1.78
CA ASP A 173 -30.10 -13.71 2.59
C ASP A 173 -29.71 -15.12 2.15
N LEU A 174 -29.51 -15.35 0.84
CA LEU A 174 -29.00 -16.63 0.33
C LEU A 174 -27.58 -16.89 0.84
N ILE A 175 -26.67 -15.93 0.65
CA ILE A 175 -25.26 -16.06 1.03
C ILE A 175 -25.13 -16.36 2.53
N LEU A 176 -25.87 -15.65 3.37
CA LEU A 176 -25.85 -15.83 4.82
C LEU A 176 -26.48 -17.16 5.28
N PHE A 177 -27.36 -17.77 4.47
CA PHE A 177 -28.08 -18.99 4.85
C PHE A 177 -27.45 -20.27 4.32
N VAL A 178 -26.79 -20.22 3.15
CA VAL A 178 -26.23 -21.38 2.46
C VAL A 178 -24.70 -21.30 2.45
N ASP A 179 -24.08 -22.07 3.34
CA ASP A 179 -22.62 -22.20 3.40
C ASP A 179 -22.05 -22.82 2.11
N GLN A 180 -20.84 -22.38 1.74
CA GLN A 180 -20.06 -22.89 0.61
C GLN A 180 -19.30 -24.18 0.96
N ASN A 181 -19.01 -25.03 -0.04
CA ASN A 181 -17.97 -26.06 0.04
C ASN A 181 -16.61 -25.52 -0.48
N HIS A 182 -15.54 -25.78 0.28
CA HIS A 182 -14.24 -25.09 0.23
C HIS A 182 -13.19 -25.69 -0.75
N ASP A 183 -13.57 -26.14 -1.93
CA ASP A 183 -12.59 -26.68 -2.89
C ASP A 183 -12.27 -25.74 -4.06
N VAL A 184 -11.06 -25.89 -4.58
CA VAL A 184 -10.57 -25.22 -5.79
C VAL A 184 -11.46 -25.65 -6.95
N ILE A 185 -12.13 -24.69 -7.60
CA ILE A 185 -12.97 -24.96 -8.76
C ILE A 185 -12.08 -25.31 -9.94
N ASP A 186 -12.28 -26.50 -10.48
CA ASP A 186 -11.63 -26.95 -11.71
C ASP A 186 -12.27 -26.26 -12.91
N ARG A 187 -11.47 -25.44 -13.61
CA ARG A 187 -11.94 -24.56 -14.69
C ARG A 187 -12.39 -25.30 -15.95
N ASP A 188 -12.00 -26.57 -16.09
CA ASP A 188 -12.28 -27.41 -17.26
C ASP A 188 -13.40 -28.45 -17.01
N GLN A 189 -14.09 -28.39 -15.87
CA GLN A 189 -15.13 -29.39 -15.55
C GLN A 189 -16.42 -29.22 -16.38
N ASP A 190 -16.91 -30.37 -16.86
CA ASP A 190 -18.29 -30.55 -17.32
C ASP A 190 -19.30 -30.22 -16.20
N LEU A 191 -20.58 -30.04 -16.55
CA LEU A 191 -21.66 -29.77 -15.59
C LEU A 191 -21.62 -30.70 -14.37
N CYS A 192 -21.47 -30.11 -13.19
CA CYS A 192 -21.42 -30.80 -11.91
C CYS A 192 -22.80 -30.98 -11.28
N VAL A 193 -22.98 -32.10 -10.57
CA VAL A 193 -24.17 -32.34 -9.77
C VAL A 193 -23.89 -31.78 -8.36
N PRO A 194 -24.69 -30.82 -7.86
CA PRO A 194 -24.50 -30.28 -6.51
C PRO A 194 -24.51 -31.38 -5.46
N ASP A 195 -23.72 -31.23 -4.41
CA ASP A 195 -23.69 -32.19 -3.30
C ASP A 195 -24.98 -32.16 -2.46
N GLU A 196 -25.17 -33.20 -1.64
CA GLU A 196 -26.39 -33.38 -0.87
C GLU A 196 -26.60 -32.26 0.18
N ASN A 197 -25.52 -31.75 0.78
CA ASN A 197 -25.59 -30.71 1.79
C ASN A 197 -26.07 -29.38 1.16
N PHE A 198 -25.44 -28.97 0.05
CA PHE A 198 -25.84 -27.79 -0.70
C PHE A 198 -27.30 -27.87 -1.16
N ARG A 199 -27.70 -29.00 -1.74
CA ARG A 199 -29.10 -29.24 -2.13
C ARG A 199 -30.07 -29.06 -0.96
N ASN A 200 -29.76 -29.65 0.20
CA ASN A 200 -30.65 -29.61 1.36
C ASN A 200 -30.80 -28.20 1.92
N LYS A 201 -29.71 -27.44 2.03
CA LYS A 201 -29.75 -26.04 2.47
C LYS A 201 -30.50 -25.14 1.48
N MET A 202 -30.26 -25.30 0.18
CA MET A 202 -30.99 -24.56 -0.85
C MET A 202 -32.49 -24.86 -0.84
N LEU A 203 -32.88 -26.13 -0.69
CA LEU A 203 -34.30 -26.51 -0.59
C LEU A 203 -34.94 -25.89 0.66
N LEU A 204 -34.24 -25.88 1.79
CA LEU A 204 -34.71 -25.26 3.02
C LEU A 204 -34.90 -23.74 2.82
N TRP A 205 -33.93 -23.07 2.20
CA TRP A 205 -34.01 -21.65 1.87
C TRP A 205 -35.20 -21.35 0.94
N LEU A 206 -35.34 -22.06 -0.18
CA LEU A 206 -36.44 -21.90 -1.14
C LEU A 206 -37.83 -22.18 -0.54
N ASN A 207 -37.91 -23.06 0.47
CA ASN A 207 -39.17 -23.34 1.14
C ASN A 207 -39.55 -22.23 2.12
N ASN A 208 -38.55 -21.62 2.78
CA ASN A 208 -38.71 -20.59 3.80
C ASN A 208 -38.79 -19.17 3.24
N ILE A 209 -38.33 -18.94 2.00
CA ILE A 209 -38.38 -17.61 1.39
C ILE A 209 -39.83 -17.16 1.18
N ASN A 210 -40.10 -15.91 1.56
CA ASN A 210 -41.38 -15.24 1.34
C ASN A 210 -41.13 -13.97 0.54
N ILE A 211 -41.70 -13.91 -0.68
CA ILE A 211 -41.55 -12.79 -1.59
C ILE A 211 -42.85 -12.00 -1.58
N GLU A 212 -42.81 -10.83 -0.96
CA GLU A 212 -43.92 -9.88 -0.90
C GLU A 212 -43.59 -8.65 -1.76
N ASN A 213 -44.60 -7.99 -2.33
CA ASN A 213 -44.46 -6.73 -3.09
C ASN A 213 -43.52 -6.79 -4.30
N ASN A 214 -43.63 -7.84 -5.12
CA ASN A 214 -42.85 -7.94 -6.35
C ASN A 214 -43.57 -7.35 -7.58
N ASN A 215 -42.79 -7.01 -8.60
CA ASN A 215 -43.30 -6.52 -9.88
C ASN A 215 -43.81 -7.69 -10.74
N LYS A 216 -45.13 -7.80 -10.88
CA LYS A 216 -45.78 -8.89 -11.65
C LYS A 216 -45.30 -9.01 -13.09
N SER A 217 -44.83 -7.93 -13.71
CA SER A 217 -44.27 -7.96 -15.07
C SER A 217 -42.95 -8.71 -15.17
N LEU A 218 -42.29 -8.99 -14.04
CA LEU A 218 -41.07 -9.77 -13.95
C LEU A 218 -41.33 -11.22 -13.53
N ASN A 219 -42.61 -11.62 -13.43
CA ASN A 219 -43.03 -12.99 -13.17
C ASN A 219 -43.17 -13.75 -14.49
N VAL A 220 -42.84 -15.05 -14.45
CA VAL A 220 -43.21 -15.99 -15.51
C VAL A 220 -44.04 -17.13 -14.95
N ILE A 221 -45.01 -17.60 -15.75
CA ILE A 221 -45.70 -18.88 -15.56
C ILE A 221 -45.41 -19.84 -16.73
N ASN A 222 -45.54 -21.13 -16.47
CA ASN A 222 -45.29 -22.17 -17.48
C ASN A 222 -46.23 -22.04 -18.70
N GLY A 223 -45.64 -21.95 -19.90
CA GLY A 223 -46.33 -21.86 -21.18
C GLY A 223 -46.44 -20.44 -21.76
N GLU A 224 -45.94 -19.41 -21.06
CA GLU A 224 -45.88 -18.04 -21.57
C GLU A 224 -44.73 -17.80 -22.56
N ASN A 225 -43.64 -18.56 -22.46
CA ASN A 225 -42.54 -18.47 -23.41
C ASN A 225 -42.84 -19.26 -24.68
N ILE A 226 -43.25 -18.58 -25.76
CA ILE A 226 -43.65 -19.22 -27.01
C ILE A 226 -42.44 -19.70 -27.84
N ASN A 227 -41.24 -19.19 -27.56
CA ASN A 227 -40.04 -19.41 -28.38
C ASN A 227 -39.04 -20.42 -27.78
N GLY A 228 -39.43 -21.23 -26.80
CA GLY A 228 -38.52 -22.12 -26.05
C GLY A 228 -37.54 -22.92 -26.92
N GLY A 229 -36.24 -22.70 -26.72
CA GLY A 229 -35.14 -23.33 -27.45
C GLY A 229 -34.99 -22.89 -28.92
N PHE A 230 -35.93 -22.12 -29.47
CA PHE A 230 -35.90 -21.65 -30.85
C PHE A 230 -35.07 -20.37 -30.98
N ASP A 231 -34.14 -20.35 -31.94
CA ASP A 231 -33.18 -19.26 -32.18
C ASP A 231 -32.49 -18.78 -30.90
N PHE A 232 -32.28 -19.70 -29.95
CA PHE A 232 -31.89 -19.39 -28.57
C PHE A 232 -30.63 -18.52 -28.51
N TYR A 233 -29.54 -18.93 -29.18
CA TYR A 233 -28.27 -18.21 -29.12
C TYR A 233 -28.38 -16.78 -29.67
N SER A 234 -29.17 -16.56 -30.73
CA SER A 234 -29.42 -15.23 -31.28
C SER A 234 -30.20 -14.36 -30.28
N ARG A 235 -31.28 -14.89 -29.70
CA ARG A 235 -32.06 -14.19 -28.67
C ARG A 235 -31.22 -13.91 -27.43
N TYR A 236 -30.37 -14.86 -27.03
CA TYR A 236 -29.48 -14.74 -25.88
C TYR A 236 -28.50 -13.56 -26.06
N MET A 237 -27.85 -13.47 -27.24
CA MET A 237 -26.95 -12.37 -27.58
C MET A 237 -27.63 -10.99 -27.70
N ASN A 238 -28.97 -10.95 -27.77
CA ASN A 238 -29.77 -9.73 -27.79
C ASN A 238 -30.48 -9.46 -26.44
N ALA A 239 -30.14 -10.20 -25.38
CA ALA A 239 -30.77 -10.11 -24.06
C ALA A 239 -32.30 -10.31 -24.06
N GLU A 240 -32.80 -11.21 -24.93
CA GLU A 240 -34.24 -11.50 -25.10
C GLU A 240 -34.68 -12.82 -24.43
N VAL A 241 -33.75 -13.51 -23.76
CA VAL A 241 -34.00 -14.82 -23.14
C VAL A 241 -34.18 -14.66 -21.63
N ASN A 242 -35.17 -15.36 -21.08
CA ASN A 242 -35.48 -15.38 -19.65
C ASN A 242 -35.56 -13.96 -19.01
N PRO A 243 -36.38 -13.03 -19.54
CA PRO A 243 -36.49 -11.66 -19.03
C PRO A 243 -37.34 -11.58 -17.73
N TYR A 244 -37.08 -12.48 -16.78
CA TYR A 244 -37.88 -12.67 -15.58
C TYR A 244 -36.98 -12.73 -14.34
N CYS A 245 -37.47 -12.18 -13.21
CA CYS A 245 -36.80 -12.31 -11.91
C CYS A 245 -37.46 -13.36 -11.01
N TYR A 246 -38.69 -13.77 -11.35
CA TYR A 246 -39.54 -14.58 -10.50
C TYR A 246 -40.30 -15.67 -11.27
N PHE A 247 -40.48 -16.82 -10.64
CA PHE A 247 -41.37 -17.89 -11.12
C PHE A 247 -42.60 -17.99 -10.22
N GLU A 248 -43.79 -17.95 -10.82
CA GLU A 248 -45.06 -18.07 -10.10
C GLU A 248 -45.68 -19.47 -10.30
N TYR A 249 -45.95 -20.15 -9.19
CA TYR A 249 -46.54 -21.50 -9.18
C TYR A 249 -47.57 -21.61 -8.05
N GLU A 250 -48.81 -21.98 -8.38
CA GLU A 250 -49.92 -22.13 -7.42
C GLU A 250 -50.08 -20.92 -6.45
N ASN A 251 -49.97 -19.70 -6.99
CA ASN A 251 -50.00 -18.43 -6.26
C ASN A 251 -48.83 -18.20 -5.27
N LYS A 252 -47.77 -19.02 -5.31
CA LYS A 252 -46.51 -18.77 -4.60
C LYS A 252 -45.44 -18.32 -5.59
N ILE A 253 -44.59 -17.39 -5.15
CA ILE A 253 -43.54 -16.78 -5.96
C ILE A 253 -42.18 -17.29 -5.48
N TYR A 254 -41.34 -17.66 -6.43
CA TYR A 254 -39.97 -18.14 -6.20
C TYR A 254 -38.97 -17.22 -6.91
N PRO A 255 -37.80 -16.97 -6.32
CA PRO A 255 -36.73 -16.25 -7.00
C PRO A 255 -36.21 -17.08 -8.17
N PHE A 256 -35.83 -16.41 -9.25
CA PHE A 256 -35.30 -17.05 -10.45
C PHE A 256 -34.02 -16.35 -10.90
N SER A 257 -33.01 -17.15 -11.27
CA SER A 257 -31.71 -16.74 -11.82
C SER A 257 -31.07 -15.57 -11.09
N LEU A 258 -30.78 -15.74 -9.79
CA LEU A 258 -30.34 -14.67 -8.88
C LEU A 258 -29.14 -13.85 -9.39
N ARG A 259 -28.19 -14.49 -10.10
CA ARG A 259 -27.02 -13.83 -10.70
C ARG A 259 -27.38 -12.98 -11.92
N ASN A 260 -28.47 -13.30 -12.64
CA ASN A 260 -28.91 -12.58 -13.84
C ASN A 260 -30.01 -11.56 -13.57
N GLN A 261 -30.58 -11.48 -12.36
CA GLN A 261 -31.67 -10.56 -12.05
C GLN A 261 -31.33 -9.10 -12.39
N ILE A 262 -30.08 -8.66 -12.20
CA ILE A 262 -29.68 -7.31 -12.56
C ILE A 262 -29.79 -7.05 -14.07
N VAL A 263 -29.41 -8.02 -14.90
CA VAL A 263 -29.52 -7.92 -16.36
C VAL A 263 -30.98 -7.73 -16.74
N VAL A 264 -31.87 -8.52 -16.14
CA VAL A 264 -33.31 -8.41 -16.36
C VAL A 264 -33.85 -7.04 -15.95
N LEU A 265 -33.48 -6.54 -14.77
CA LEU A 265 -33.90 -5.20 -14.31
C LEU A 265 -33.40 -4.11 -15.25
N VAL A 266 -32.13 -4.16 -15.63
CA VAL A 266 -31.49 -3.21 -16.53
C VAL A 266 -32.24 -3.13 -17.87
N GLU A 267 -32.49 -4.26 -18.54
CA GLU A 267 -33.21 -4.24 -19.81
C GLU A 267 -34.66 -3.77 -19.67
N TYR A 268 -35.37 -4.26 -18.66
CA TYR A 268 -36.76 -3.90 -18.42
C TYR A 268 -36.95 -2.39 -18.22
N TYR A 269 -36.10 -1.76 -17.41
CA TYR A 269 -36.19 -0.34 -17.12
C TYR A 269 -35.56 0.54 -18.22
N ASN A 270 -34.62 0.00 -19.00
CA ASN A 270 -34.09 0.69 -20.19
C ASN A 270 -35.14 0.82 -21.29
N ASP A 271 -35.86 -0.27 -21.60
CA ASP A 271 -36.89 -0.29 -22.66
C ASP A 271 -38.06 0.66 -22.39
N LYS A 272 -38.36 0.92 -21.12
CA LYS A 272 -39.43 1.85 -20.71
C LYS A 272 -39.05 3.32 -20.83
N ASN A 273 -37.77 3.63 -21.04
CA ASN A 273 -37.25 4.96 -21.37
C ASN A 273 -37.72 6.09 -20.42
N TYR A 274 -37.78 5.80 -19.11
CA TYR A 274 -38.40 6.67 -18.11
C TYR A 274 -37.68 8.00 -17.84
N ILE A 275 -36.38 8.08 -18.13
CA ILE A 275 -35.52 9.16 -17.63
C ILE A 275 -35.00 9.98 -18.80
N SER A 276 -35.31 11.28 -18.80
CA SER A 276 -34.77 12.21 -19.80
C SER A 276 -33.25 12.30 -19.72
N LEU A 277 -32.59 12.57 -20.87
CA LEU A 277 -31.13 12.76 -20.93
C LEU A 277 -30.64 13.79 -19.90
N ASN A 278 -31.36 14.90 -19.72
CA ASN A 278 -31.01 15.91 -18.72
C ASN A 278 -30.97 15.34 -17.30
N ASN A 279 -31.95 14.51 -16.91
CA ASN A 279 -31.96 13.89 -15.59
C ASN A 279 -30.80 12.90 -15.44
N LYS A 280 -30.51 12.09 -16.47
CA LYS A 280 -29.32 11.21 -16.48
C LYS A 280 -28.03 12.02 -16.31
N THR A 281 -27.91 13.16 -17.00
CA THR A 281 -26.77 14.09 -16.85
C THR A 281 -26.64 14.62 -15.41
N MET A 282 -27.75 14.97 -14.75
CA MET A 282 -27.74 15.39 -13.34
C MET A 282 -27.34 14.25 -12.41
N SER A 283 -27.83 13.03 -12.65
CA SER A 283 -27.41 11.86 -11.87
C SER A 283 -25.91 11.64 -11.97
N VAL A 284 -25.34 11.61 -13.19
CA VAL A 284 -23.88 11.49 -13.36
C VAL A 284 -23.12 12.61 -12.63
N SER A 285 -23.65 13.84 -12.59
CA SER A 285 -23.04 14.92 -11.79
C SER A 285 -22.99 14.62 -10.29
N VAL A 286 -24.00 13.92 -9.74
CA VAL A 286 -24.01 13.49 -8.34
C VAL A 286 -22.92 12.43 -8.13
N PHE A 287 -22.81 11.46 -9.03
CA PHE A 287 -21.74 10.46 -8.99
C PHE A 287 -20.35 11.09 -9.02
N LEU A 288 -20.11 12.06 -9.91
CA LEU A 288 -18.82 12.79 -9.97
C LEU A 288 -18.51 13.51 -8.67
N LYS A 289 -19.51 14.13 -8.02
CA LYS A 289 -19.32 14.83 -6.74
C LYS A 289 -18.91 13.88 -5.60
N LYS A 290 -19.42 12.64 -5.63
CA LYS A 290 -19.08 11.62 -4.62
C LYS A 290 -17.68 11.03 -4.81
N ASN A 291 -17.16 11.05 -6.05
CA ASN A 291 -15.95 10.29 -6.41
C ASN A 291 -14.73 11.14 -6.80
N LEU A 292 -14.89 12.41 -7.19
CA LEU A 292 -13.78 13.26 -7.63
C LEU A 292 -13.46 14.36 -6.62
N LYS A 293 -12.16 14.57 -6.34
CA LYS A 293 -11.69 15.57 -5.35
C LYS A 293 -11.62 16.98 -5.94
N LYS A 294 -11.18 17.12 -7.20
CA LYS A 294 -10.94 18.38 -7.94
C LYS A 294 -12.08 18.74 -8.90
N LEU A 295 -13.33 18.37 -8.56
CA LEU A 295 -14.51 18.74 -9.35
C LEU A 295 -14.77 20.26 -9.24
N LEU A 296 -14.52 21.01 -10.32
CA LEU A 296 -14.71 22.46 -10.34
C LEU A 296 -16.19 22.85 -10.34
N CYS A 297 -16.99 22.11 -11.10
CA CYS A 297 -18.43 22.34 -11.22
C CYS A 297 -19.14 21.06 -11.61
N GLY A 298 -20.25 20.76 -10.94
CA GLY A 298 -21.24 19.79 -11.42
C GLY A 298 -22.01 20.32 -12.63
N SER A 299 -23.21 19.80 -12.88
CA SER A 299 -23.93 20.05 -14.14
C SER A 299 -24.02 21.50 -14.61
N PHE A 300 -23.63 21.73 -15.86
CA PHE A 300 -23.56 23.07 -16.47
C PHE A 300 -23.84 23.07 -17.97
N ARG A 301 -24.09 24.26 -18.53
CA ARG A 301 -24.12 24.54 -19.97
C ARG A 301 -23.02 25.52 -20.33
N ILE A 302 -22.48 25.43 -21.54
CA ILE A 302 -21.55 26.45 -22.06
C ILE A 302 -22.32 27.59 -22.73
N ARG A 303 -21.87 28.82 -22.54
CA ARG A 303 -22.51 30.03 -23.07
C ARG A 303 -21.50 31.07 -23.51
N THR A 304 -21.98 32.03 -24.30
CA THR A 304 -21.40 33.36 -24.51
C THR A 304 -22.42 34.40 -24.01
N LEU A 305 -22.12 35.69 -24.16
CA LEU A 305 -23.13 36.75 -23.90
C LEU A 305 -24.36 36.64 -24.82
N LYS A 306 -24.23 36.07 -26.02
CA LYS A 306 -25.27 36.07 -27.07
C LYS A 306 -25.95 34.72 -27.28
N ASN A 307 -25.32 33.62 -26.87
CA ASN A 307 -25.75 32.27 -27.22
C ASN A 307 -25.50 31.30 -26.07
N ILE A 308 -26.40 30.35 -25.85
CA ILE A 308 -26.25 29.24 -24.89
C ILE A 308 -26.32 27.95 -25.68
N LEU A 309 -25.34 27.05 -25.52
CA LEU A 309 -25.44 25.72 -26.10
C LEU A 309 -26.49 24.94 -25.31
N ASN A 310 -27.55 24.49 -26.00
CA ASN A 310 -28.61 23.70 -25.38
C ASN A 310 -28.19 22.22 -25.20
N ILE A 311 -27.02 22.01 -24.59
CA ILE A 311 -26.44 20.71 -24.24
C ILE A 311 -25.89 20.84 -22.83
N MET A 312 -26.24 19.89 -21.96
CA MET A 312 -25.83 19.90 -20.56
C MET A 312 -24.67 18.94 -20.36
N PHE A 313 -23.63 19.41 -19.71
CA PHE A 313 -22.50 18.61 -19.23
C PHE A 313 -22.80 18.17 -17.81
N SER A 314 -22.33 16.99 -17.41
CA SER A 314 -22.45 16.47 -16.05
C SER A 314 -21.45 17.10 -15.09
N GLY A 315 -20.28 17.49 -15.58
CA GLY A 315 -19.29 18.11 -14.73
C GLY A 315 -18.01 18.43 -15.47
N VAL A 316 -17.19 19.24 -14.80
CA VAL A 316 -15.84 19.54 -15.23
C VAL A 316 -14.92 19.46 -14.03
N PHE A 317 -13.81 18.78 -14.22
CA PHE A 317 -12.75 18.67 -13.21
C PHE A 317 -11.40 18.89 -13.86
N GLN A 318 -10.42 19.22 -13.02
CA GLN A 318 -9.04 19.42 -13.43
C GLN A 318 -8.17 18.30 -12.87
N SER A 319 -7.46 17.66 -13.77
CA SER A 319 -6.28 16.86 -13.46
C SER A 319 -5.05 17.77 -13.41
N ARG A 320 -3.87 17.19 -13.22
CA ARG A 320 -2.59 17.91 -13.23
C ARG A 320 -2.36 18.70 -14.53
N ASN A 321 -2.61 18.10 -15.70
CA ASN A 321 -2.24 18.71 -16.98
C ASN A 321 -3.46 19.08 -17.85
N ARG A 322 -4.65 18.55 -17.56
CA ARG A 322 -5.82 18.68 -18.45
C ARG A 322 -7.11 19.02 -17.71
N THR A 323 -8.02 19.66 -18.44
CA THR A 323 -9.40 19.89 -17.99
C THR A 323 -10.34 18.94 -18.72
N TYR A 324 -11.12 18.15 -17.97
CA TYR A 324 -12.04 17.15 -18.52
C TYR A 324 -13.48 17.63 -18.45
N PHE A 325 -14.19 17.58 -19.57
CA PHE A 325 -15.61 17.91 -19.71
C PHE A 325 -16.39 16.62 -19.89
N ILE A 326 -17.32 16.34 -18.98
CA ILE A 326 -18.12 15.11 -19.01
C ILE A 326 -19.44 15.38 -19.74
N LEU A 327 -19.63 14.72 -20.89
CA LEU A 327 -20.75 14.96 -21.78
C LEU A 327 -21.56 13.68 -22.03
N PRO A 328 -22.68 13.47 -21.32
CA PRO A 328 -23.60 12.40 -21.68
C PRO A 328 -24.30 12.69 -23.02
N LEU A 329 -24.32 11.72 -23.92
CA LEU A 329 -25.06 11.77 -25.18
C LEU A 329 -25.76 10.44 -25.41
N ASP A 330 -27.05 10.49 -25.73
CA ASP A 330 -27.76 9.29 -26.19
C ASP A 330 -27.32 8.89 -27.62
N SER A 331 -27.60 7.64 -27.96
CA SER A 331 -27.39 7.02 -29.27
C SER A 331 -27.95 7.86 -30.43
N ASN A 332 -29.11 8.50 -30.25
CA ASN A 332 -29.72 9.36 -31.27
C ASN A 332 -28.91 10.63 -31.56
N ASN A 333 -28.26 11.21 -30.54
CA ASN A 333 -27.44 12.41 -30.66
C ASN A 333 -25.98 12.10 -31.01
N LEU A 334 -25.55 10.86 -30.87
CA LEU A 334 -24.18 10.42 -31.13
C LEU A 334 -23.77 10.65 -32.60
N ASP A 335 -24.67 10.41 -33.55
CA ASP A 335 -24.46 10.69 -34.97
C ASP A 335 -24.18 12.19 -35.25
N ASN A 336 -24.68 13.07 -34.39
CA ASN A 336 -24.50 14.53 -34.49
C ASN A 336 -23.25 15.04 -33.74
N LEU A 337 -22.45 14.16 -33.13
CA LEU A 337 -21.27 14.54 -32.34
C LEU A 337 -20.32 15.49 -33.08
N PRO A 338 -19.94 15.29 -34.36
CA PRO A 338 -19.05 16.23 -35.06
C PRO A 338 -19.62 17.66 -35.13
N SER A 339 -20.93 17.80 -35.28
CA SER A 339 -21.63 19.09 -35.28
C SER A 339 -21.64 19.73 -33.88
N ILE A 340 -21.83 18.92 -32.84
CA ILE A 340 -21.78 19.35 -31.44
C ILE A 340 -20.39 19.89 -31.10
N ILE A 341 -19.33 19.14 -31.41
CA ILE A 341 -17.94 19.55 -31.18
C ILE A 341 -17.61 20.87 -31.89
N LYS A 342 -18.04 21.03 -33.14
CA LYS A 342 -17.87 22.30 -33.88
C LYS A 342 -18.55 23.48 -33.18
N LYS A 343 -19.75 23.28 -32.62
CA LYS A 343 -20.45 24.33 -31.85
C LYS A 343 -19.73 24.68 -30.55
N ILE A 344 -19.21 23.68 -29.83
CA ILE A 344 -18.41 23.88 -28.62
C ILE A 344 -17.17 24.71 -28.93
N LYS A 345 -16.41 24.32 -29.96
CA LYS A 345 -15.20 25.04 -30.41
C LYS A 345 -15.50 26.49 -30.77
N ASN A 346 -16.59 26.74 -31.50
CA ASN A 346 -17.02 28.10 -31.85
C ASN A 346 -17.37 28.95 -30.61
N ILE A 347 -18.07 28.38 -29.63
CA ILE A 347 -18.43 29.09 -28.38
C ILE A 347 -17.17 29.43 -27.58
N MET A 348 -16.26 28.47 -27.38
CA MET A 348 -15.04 28.68 -26.58
C MET A 348 -14.03 29.63 -27.25
N SER A 349 -14.16 29.88 -28.54
CA SER A 349 -13.36 30.88 -29.26
C SER A 349 -13.71 32.32 -28.83
N ASP A 350 -14.94 32.58 -28.35
CA ASP A 350 -15.36 33.89 -27.86
C ASP A 350 -14.67 34.25 -26.53
N PRO A 351 -14.04 35.43 -26.38
CA PRO A 351 -13.41 35.87 -25.12
C PRO A 351 -14.34 35.86 -23.89
N ASN A 352 -15.64 35.99 -24.10
CA ASN A 352 -16.64 36.04 -23.04
C ASN A 352 -17.37 34.71 -22.84
N TRP A 353 -16.83 33.60 -23.35
CA TRP A 353 -17.40 32.30 -23.08
C TRP A 353 -17.31 31.96 -21.58
N GLY A 354 -18.29 31.25 -21.07
CA GLY A 354 -18.29 30.76 -19.70
C GLY A 354 -19.25 29.59 -19.49
N MET A 355 -19.23 29.07 -18.27
CA MET A 355 -20.09 27.99 -17.82
C MET A 355 -21.25 28.56 -17.01
N GLN A 356 -22.45 28.09 -17.31
CA GLN A 356 -23.67 28.43 -16.61
C GLN A 356 -24.18 27.19 -15.87
N LYS A 357 -24.26 27.26 -14.53
CA LYS A 357 -24.88 26.18 -13.73
C LYS A 357 -26.32 25.98 -14.16
N ALA A 358 -26.82 24.74 -14.10
CA ALA A 358 -28.18 24.41 -14.53
C ALA A 358 -29.28 25.30 -13.92
N TYR A 359 -29.07 25.76 -12.67
CA TYR A 359 -30.03 26.56 -11.90
C TYR A 359 -29.68 28.05 -11.79
N SER A 360 -28.62 28.53 -12.44
CA SER A 360 -28.18 29.93 -12.35
C SER A 360 -28.22 30.62 -13.71
N GLN A 361 -28.49 31.92 -13.72
CA GLN A 361 -28.33 32.76 -14.91
C GLN A 361 -26.91 33.36 -15.03
N ASN A 362 -26.11 33.27 -13.96
CA ASN A 362 -24.75 33.80 -13.93
C ASN A 362 -23.78 32.82 -14.57
N GLY A 363 -22.89 33.33 -15.43
CA GLY A 363 -21.82 32.56 -16.04
C GLY A 363 -20.50 32.78 -15.31
N LEU A 364 -19.74 31.71 -15.07
CA LEU A 364 -18.37 31.75 -14.57
C LEU A 364 -17.42 31.30 -15.67
N GLN A 365 -16.35 32.04 -15.91
CA GLN A 365 -15.31 31.64 -16.86
C GLN A 365 -14.27 30.78 -16.13
N PRO A 366 -14.14 29.47 -16.44
CA PRO A 366 -13.12 28.63 -15.83
C PRO A 366 -11.73 29.05 -16.32
N ARG A 367 -10.74 28.87 -15.44
CA ARG A 367 -9.31 28.97 -15.79
C ARG A 367 -8.80 27.61 -16.24
N ASP A 368 -7.72 27.58 -17.00
CA ASP A 368 -6.96 26.34 -17.23
C ASP A 368 -6.12 25.99 -15.99
N VAL A 369 -5.41 24.87 -16.05
CA VAL A 369 -4.55 24.37 -14.97
C VAL A 369 -3.41 25.35 -14.61
N ASP A 370 -3.01 26.20 -15.56
CA ASP A 370 -1.95 27.21 -15.39
C ASP A 370 -2.48 28.56 -14.88
N GLY A 371 -3.79 28.65 -14.56
CA GLY A 371 -4.46 29.90 -14.20
C GLY A 371 -4.75 30.84 -15.39
N GLY A 372 -4.42 30.41 -16.60
CA GLY A 372 -4.70 31.08 -17.87
C GLY A 372 -6.15 30.94 -18.31
N ARG A 373 -6.46 31.48 -19.50
CA ARG A 373 -7.80 31.35 -20.09
C ARG A 373 -7.95 29.95 -20.70
N LEU A 374 -9.00 29.24 -20.29
CA LEU A 374 -9.30 27.92 -20.85
C LEU A 374 -9.78 28.03 -22.31
N ILE A 375 -9.14 27.25 -23.20
CA ILE A 375 -9.43 27.17 -24.63
C ILE A 375 -9.75 25.73 -25.04
N PHE A 376 -10.39 25.56 -26.21
CA PHE A 376 -10.83 24.25 -26.69
C PHE A 376 -9.69 23.22 -26.81
N ASP A 377 -8.51 23.64 -27.24
CA ASP A 377 -7.38 22.72 -27.45
C ASP A 377 -6.77 22.21 -26.12
N LYS A 378 -7.08 22.87 -25.00
CA LYS A 378 -6.66 22.49 -23.63
C LYS A 378 -7.71 21.64 -22.89
N ILE A 379 -8.85 21.32 -23.51
CA ILE A 379 -9.87 20.46 -22.91
C ILE A 379 -9.91 19.07 -23.54
N ARG A 380 -10.32 18.09 -22.74
CA ARG A 380 -10.74 16.76 -23.18
C ARG A 380 -12.23 16.62 -22.93
N ILE A 381 -12.96 16.04 -23.87
CA ILE A 381 -14.40 15.76 -23.72
C ILE A 381 -14.56 14.25 -23.60
N LEU A 382 -15.04 13.79 -22.45
CA LEU A 382 -15.43 12.40 -22.25
C LEU A 382 -16.92 12.27 -22.57
N VAL A 383 -17.23 11.60 -23.67
CA VAL A 383 -18.60 11.28 -24.05
C VAL A 383 -19.04 10.02 -23.33
N ILE A 384 -20.15 10.10 -22.60
CA ILE A 384 -20.73 8.94 -21.91
C ILE A 384 -22.02 8.54 -22.61
N LEU A 385 -22.18 7.27 -22.96
CA LEU A 385 -23.50 6.73 -23.31
C LEU A 385 -24.31 6.43 -22.05
N PRO A 386 -25.44 7.10 -21.84
CA PRO A 386 -26.25 6.92 -20.66
C PRO A 386 -27.34 5.83 -20.84
N GLU A 387 -27.37 5.12 -21.96
CA GLU A 387 -28.13 3.87 -22.10
C GLU A 387 -27.49 2.78 -21.24
N LEU A 388 -28.21 2.34 -20.21
CA LEU A 388 -27.80 1.22 -19.37
C LEU A 388 -28.43 -0.04 -19.94
N THR A 389 -27.65 -0.83 -20.67
CA THR A 389 -28.09 -2.07 -21.33
C THR A 389 -26.90 -3.00 -21.53
N THR A 390 -27.21 -4.27 -21.69
CA THR A 390 -26.32 -5.39 -21.99
C THR A 390 -26.38 -5.79 -23.47
N ARG A 391 -27.28 -5.15 -24.25
CA ARG A 391 -27.39 -5.36 -25.70
C ARG A 391 -26.18 -4.81 -26.43
N ASN A 392 -25.79 -5.49 -27.50
CA ASN A 392 -24.68 -5.06 -28.35
C ASN A 392 -25.01 -3.74 -29.08
N HIS A 393 -24.22 -2.70 -28.81
CA HIS A 393 -24.29 -1.44 -29.53
C HIS A 393 -22.99 -1.15 -30.28
N LEU A 394 -23.10 -0.82 -31.57
CA LEU A 394 -21.96 -0.36 -32.36
C LEU A 394 -21.63 1.09 -32.01
N VAL A 395 -20.45 1.30 -31.44
CA VAL A 395 -19.92 2.64 -31.18
C VAL A 395 -19.31 3.21 -32.47
N PRO A 396 -19.64 4.45 -32.87
CA PRO A 396 -19.04 5.07 -34.05
C PRO A 396 -17.55 5.34 -33.83
N VAL A 397 -16.75 5.15 -34.88
CA VAL A 397 -15.32 5.50 -34.88
C VAL A 397 -15.17 7.02 -34.86
N ILE A 398 -14.73 7.58 -33.74
CA ILE A 398 -14.48 9.02 -33.57
C ILE A 398 -13.03 9.34 -34.00
N LYS A 399 -12.86 10.38 -34.82
CA LYS A 399 -11.54 10.81 -35.34
C LYS A 399 -10.96 12.04 -34.64
N GLU A 400 -11.65 12.59 -33.65
CA GLU A 400 -11.25 13.81 -32.94
C GLU A 400 -10.32 13.49 -31.77
N ASN A 401 -9.10 14.03 -31.78
CA ASN A 401 -8.06 13.71 -30.78
C ASN A 401 -8.43 14.11 -29.33
N ASN A 402 -9.39 15.02 -29.14
CA ASN A 402 -9.79 15.57 -27.83
C ASN A 402 -11.08 14.94 -27.27
N VAL A 403 -11.59 13.90 -27.92
CA VAL A 403 -12.84 13.23 -27.52
C VAL A 403 -12.55 11.77 -27.25
N GLU A 404 -12.87 11.32 -26.04
CA GLU A 404 -12.87 9.89 -25.70
C GLU A 404 -14.30 9.46 -25.37
N PHE A 405 -14.56 8.16 -25.40
CA PHE A 405 -15.90 7.60 -25.30
C PHE A 405 -15.94 6.43 -24.31
N SER A 406 -17.00 6.33 -23.52
CA SER A 406 -17.24 5.23 -22.59
C SER A 406 -18.74 4.95 -22.46
N SER A 407 -19.14 3.70 -22.20
CA SER A 407 -20.48 3.44 -21.68
C SER A 407 -20.58 3.92 -20.21
N ILE A 408 -21.80 4.10 -19.69
CA ILE A 408 -22.00 4.52 -18.30
C ILE A 408 -21.42 3.52 -17.28
N ASN A 409 -21.59 2.21 -17.51
CA ASN A 409 -21.08 1.20 -16.58
C ASN A 409 -19.55 1.20 -16.55
N GLU A 410 -18.88 1.22 -17.71
CA GLU A 410 -17.42 1.30 -17.79
C GLU A 410 -16.89 2.61 -17.20
N PHE A 411 -17.60 3.73 -17.41
CA PHE A 411 -17.23 5.02 -16.85
C PHE A 411 -17.26 5.00 -15.32
N ILE A 412 -18.31 4.40 -14.75
CA ILE A 412 -18.42 4.21 -13.30
C ILE A 412 -17.28 3.33 -12.80
N SER A 413 -17.01 2.19 -13.45
CA SER A 413 -15.93 1.28 -13.07
C SER A 413 -14.57 1.98 -13.05
N ILE A 414 -14.26 2.77 -14.09
CA ILE A 414 -12.99 3.49 -14.20
C ILE A 414 -12.88 4.54 -13.11
N ILE A 415 -13.87 5.44 -12.99
CA ILE A 415 -13.82 6.55 -12.02
C ILE A 415 -13.75 6.04 -10.59
N ASP A 416 -14.50 4.99 -10.26
CA ASP A 416 -14.44 4.38 -8.92
C ASP A 416 -13.12 3.65 -8.65
N SER A 417 -12.43 3.16 -9.68
CA SER A 417 -11.16 2.45 -9.54
C SER A 417 -9.93 3.38 -9.54
N MET A 418 -10.11 4.70 -9.72
CA MET A 418 -9.01 5.66 -9.67
C MET A 418 -8.57 5.93 -8.22
N GLU A 419 -7.27 6.07 -8.02
CA GLU A 419 -6.64 6.45 -6.75
C GLU A 419 -6.50 7.98 -6.65
N SER A 420 -6.43 8.67 -7.80
CA SER A 420 -6.38 10.14 -7.88
C SER A 420 -6.99 10.67 -9.17
N ASP A 421 -7.47 11.90 -9.15
CA ASP A 421 -8.01 12.56 -10.35
C ASP A 421 -6.95 12.74 -11.46
N ASP A 422 -5.66 12.70 -11.12
CA ASP A 422 -4.55 12.86 -12.05
C ASP A 422 -4.26 11.57 -12.84
N GLU A 423 -4.72 10.41 -12.34
CA GLU A 423 -4.54 9.10 -12.98
C GLU A 423 -5.21 9.02 -14.36
N LEU A 424 -6.26 9.80 -14.59
CA LEU A 424 -6.92 9.85 -15.89
C LEU A 424 -6.01 10.39 -17.00
N ASP A 425 -5.11 11.34 -16.68
CA ASP A 425 -4.13 11.82 -17.65
C ASP A 425 -3.18 10.69 -18.08
N GLU A 426 -2.71 9.91 -17.10
CA GLU A 426 -1.82 8.78 -17.31
C GLU A 426 -2.50 7.69 -18.14
N PHE A 427 -3.77 7.39 -17.84
CA PHE A 427 -4.54 6.42 -18.62
C PHE A 427 -4.77 6.87 -20.07
N VAL A 428 -5.14 8.13 -20.30
CA VAL A 428 -5.31 8.65 -21.67
C VAL A 428 -4.01 8.56 -22.46
N ASP A 429 -2.88 8.87 -21.84
CA ASP A 429 -1.57 8.85 -22.50
C ASP A 429 -1.10 7.42 -22.80
N TYR A 430 -1.35 6.50 -21.87
CA TYR A 430 -1.18 5.07 -22.09
C TYR A 430 -2.02 4.58 -23.26
N TYR A 431 -3.34 4.81 -23.22
CA TYR A 431 -4.30 4.39 -24.24
C TYR A 431 -3.89 4.88 -25.63
N LYS A 432 -3.51 6.16 -25.75
CA LYS A 432 -3.08 6.75 -27.03
C LYS A 432 -1.83 6.11 -27.61
N THR A 433 -0.95 5.61 -26.75
CA THR A 433 0.28 4.94 -27.14
C THR A 433 0.00 3.52 -27.65
N ILE A 434 -0.88 2.78 -26.98
CA ILE A 434 -1.11 1.36 -27.26
C ILE A 434 -2.24 1.07 -28.26
N GLN A 435 -3.19 1.99 -28.47
CA GLN A 435 -4.35 1.79 -29.37
C GLN A 435 -3.96 1.41 -30.81
N LYS A 436 -2.72 1.72 -31.23
CA LYS A 436 -2.19 1.36 -32.56
C LYS A 436 -1.70 -0.09 -32.66
N LYS A 437 -1.44 -0.74 -31.52
CA LYS A 437 -0.85 -2.08 -31.39
C LYS A 437 -1.83 -3.11 -30.83
N THR A 438 -3.01 -2.69 -30.40
CA THR A 438 -3.98 -3.53 -29.69
C THR A 438 -5.32 -3.46 -30.42
N VAL A 439 -6.01 -4.60 -30.54
CA VAL A 439 -7.30 -4.70 -31.26
C VAL A 439 -8.49 -4.57 -30.30
N PHE A 440 -8.27 -4.84 -29.01
CA PHE A 440 -9.32 -4.96 -27.98
C PHE A 440 -9.20 -3.93 -26.85
N VAL A 441 -8.23 -3.02 -26.91
CA VAL A 441 -8.07 -1.97 -25.90
C VAL A 441 -8.81 -0.71 -26.36
N GLY A 442 -9.91 -0.39 -25.67
CA GLY A 442 -10.64 0.86 -25.81
C GLY A 442 -10.36 1.81 -24.64
N PHE A 443 -11.03 2.96 -24.64
CA PHE A 443 -11.16 3.80 -23.44
C PHE A 443 -12.23 3.17 -22.51
N ASN A 444 -11.96 1.95 -22.07
CA ASN A 444 -12.88 1.07 -21.33
C ASN A 444 -12.16 0.36 -20.18
N LEU A 445 -12.87 -0.51 -19.47
CA LEU A 445 -12.35 -1.20 -18.30
C LEU A 445 -11.19 -2.16 -18.62
N ASP A 446 -11.21 -2.85 -19.76
CA ASP A 446 -10.07 -3.68 -20.21
C ASP A 446 -8.81 -2.85 -20.45
N GLY A 447 -8.96 -1.71 -21.13
CA GLY A 447 -7.87 -0.75 -21.31
C GLY A 447 -7.33 -0.23 -19.98
N PHE A 448 -8.22 0.06 -19.03
CA PHE A 448 -7.85 0.55 -17.70
C PHE A 448 -7.17 -0.54 -16.85
N ALA A 449 -7.68 -1.78 -16.86
CA ALA A 449 -7.05 -2.93 -16.20
C ALA A 449 -5.64 -3.18 -16.75
N SER A 450 -5.48 -3.14 -18.08
CA SER A 450 -4.17 -3.22 -18.74
C SER A 450 -3.24 -2.08 -18.32
N PHE A 451 -3.75 -0.85 -18.19
CA PHE A 451 -3.00 0.29 -17.67
C PHE A 451 -2.52 0.03 -16.23
N LYS A 452 -3.39 -0.43 -15.34
CA LYS A 452 -3.05 -0.70 -13.93
C LYS A 452 -2.05 -1.84 -13.79
N HIS A 453 -2.27 -2.99 -14.43
CA HIS A 453 -1.38 -4.15 -14.35
C HIS A 453 0.00 -3.88 -14.98
N SER A 454 0.04 -3.09 -16.06
CA SER A 454 1.30 -2.71 -16.69
C SER A 454 1.99 -1.52 -16.02
N HIS A 455 1.36 -0.88 -15.03
CA HIS A 455 1.80 0.40 -14.45
C HIS A 455 2.05 1.47 -15.52
N GLY A 456 1.18 1.54 -16.54
CA GLY A 456 1.29 2.49 -17.64
C GLY A 456 2.40 2.22 -18.66
N LEU A 457 3.11 1.08 -18.58
CA LEU A 457 4.10 0.68 -19.57
C LEU A 457 3.93 -0.80 -19.97
N LEU A 458 3.26 -1.03 -21.11
CA LEU A 458 2.92 -2.38 -21.59
C LEU A 458 4.10 -3.16 -22.17
N GLU A 459 5.00 -2.47 -22.87
CA GLU A 459 6.26 -3.04 -23.38
C GLU A 459 7.38 -2.50 -22.50
N ASP A 460 7.76 -3.23 -21.46
CA ASP A 460 8.78 -2.81 -20.48
C ASP A 460 10.16 -3.49 -20.68
N GLY A 461 10.31 -4.30 -21.73
CA GLY A 461 11.58 -4.85 -22.20
C GLY A 461 12.05 -4.26 -23.53
N ALA A 462 13.05 -4.90 -24.15
CA ALA A 462 13.68 -4.47 -25.42
C ALA A 462 13.01 -5.03 -26.68
N THR A 463 12.02 -5.90 -26.51
CA THR A 463 11.24 -6.48 -27.60
C THR A 463 10.08 -5.55 -27.95
N VAL A 464 9.98 -5.18 -29.23
CA VAL A 464 8.89 -4.34 -29.75
C VAL A 464 7.92 -5.25 -30.48
N PHE A 465 6.68 -5.30 -30.00
CA PHE A 465 5.62 -6.09 -30.59
C PHE A 465 4.85 -5.27 -31.62
N SER A 466 4.49 -5.91 -32.74
CA SER A 466 3.62 -5.30 -33.75
C SER A 466 2.14 -5.37 -33.39
N MET A 467 1.77 -6.36 -32.57
CA MET A 467 0.42 -6.57 -32.06
C MET A 467 0.53 -7.17 -30.66
N ILE A 468 -0.28 -6.68 -29.72
CA ILE A 468 -0.41 -7.22 -28.38
C ILE A 468 -1.89 -7.55 -28.17
N MET A 469 -2.18 -8.81 -27.84
CA MET A 469 -3.52 -9.24 -27.43
C MET A 469 -3.53 -9.27 -25.91
N ILE A 470 -4.43 -8.49 -25.32
CA ILE A 470 -4.70 -8.53 -23.89
C ILE A 470 -5.70 -9.64 -23.60
N ASP A 471 -5.60 -10.23 -22.40
CA ASP A 471 -6.57 -11.20 -21.92
C ASP A 471 -7.94 -10.52 -21.75
N THR A 472 -8.97 -11.07 -22.39
CA THR A 472 -10.36 -10.58 -22.28
C THR A 472 -10.98 -10.85 -20.90
N HIS A 473 -10.31 -11.62 -20.04
CA HIS A 473 -10.66 -11.82 -18.63
C HIS A 473 -9.90 -10.90 -17.66
N ALA A 474 -9.10 -9.96 -18.17
CA ALA A 474 -8.36 -9.03 -17.34
C ALA A 474 -9.31 -8.06 -16.60
N SER A 475 -10.35 -7.53 -17.26
CA SER A 475 -11.26 -6.56 -16.61
C SER A 475 -12.09 -7.13 -15.46
N PRO A 476 -12.74 -8.31 -15.54
CA PRO A 476 -13.53 -8.83 -14.42
C PRO A 476 -12.65 -9.14 -13.22
N SER A 477 -11.46 -9.71 -13.45
CA SER A 477 -10.50 -10.06 -12.40
C SER A 477 -9.98 -8.81 -11.70
N PHE A 478 -9.48 -7.83 -12.47
CA PHE A 478 -9.01 -6.55 -11.96
C PHE A 478 -10.09 -5.84 -11.13
N ARG A 479 -11.31 -5.78 -11.65
CA ARG A 479 -12.39 -5.04 -10.98
C ARG A 479 -12.85 -5.74 -9.71
N TYR A 480 -12.93 -7.07 -9.72
CA TYR A 480 -13.20 -7.87 -8.53
C TYR A 480 -12.16 -7.61 -7.43
N GLU A 481 -10.86 -7.70 -7.77
CA GLU A 481 -9.77 -7.43 -6.83
C GLU A 481 -9.85 -6.01 -6.25
N LYS A 482 -10.08 -5.01 -7.10
CA LYS A 482 -10.21 -3.61 -6.65
C LYS A 482 -11.42 -3.36 -5.75
N ILE A 483 -12.55 -4.00 -6.04
CA ILE A 483 -13.75 -3.89 -5.19
C ILE A 483 -13.49 -4.54 -3.84
N ILE A 484 -12.85 -5.70 -3.78
CA ILE A 484 -12.51 -6.36 -2.51
C ILE A 484 -11.53 -5.52 -1.72
N GLU A 485 -10.46 -5.05 -2.34
CA GLU A 485 -9.46 -4.18 -1.71
C GLU A 485 -10.12 -2.95 -1.08
N LYS A 486 -11.09 -2.33 -1.78
CA LYS A 486 -11.72 -1.08 -1.35
C LYS A 486 -12.90 -1.27 -0.40
N TYR A 487 -13.73 -2.28 -0.63
CA TYR A 487 -15.03 -2.44 0.00
C TYR A 487 -15.21 -3.74 0.78
N GLY A 488 -14.28 -4.70 0.66
CA GLY A 488 -14.35 -6.02 1.29
C GLY A 488 -14.42 -5.98 2.82
N ASP A 489 -13.84 -4.95 3.45
CA ASP A 489 -13.80 -4.80 4.90
C ASP A 489 -14.92 -3.93 5.49
N LEU A 490 -15.87 -3.46 4.67
CA LEU A 490 -16.92 -2.56 5.15
C LEU A 490 -17.76 -3.19 6.28
N PRO A 491 -18.11 -2.41 7.33
CA PRO A 491 -19.04 -2.86 8.37
C PRO A 491 -20.48 -2.93 7.83
N LEU A 492 -21.36 -3.67 8.51
CA LEU A 492 -22.75 -3.92 8.07
C LEU A 492 -23.60 -2.66 7.89
N MET A 493 -23.31 -1.61 8.65
CA MET A 493 -23.95 -0.30 8.55
C MET A 493 -22.89 0.77 8.39
N LEU A 494 -23.21 1.82 7.63
CA LEU A 494 -22.34 2.94 7.32
C LEU A 494 -22.81 4.24 7.98
N PRO A 495 -21.94 5.27 8.07
CA PRO A 495 -22.32 6.55 8.67
C PRO A 495 -23.47 7.27 7.93
N ASP A 496 -23.55 7.16 6.61
CA ASP A 496 -24.63 7.71 5.80
C ASP A 496 -24.76 6.97 4.46
N ASP A 497 -25.75 7.38 3.66
CA ASP A 497 -25.94 6.94 2.26
C ASP A 497 -25.67 8.05 1.23
N GLU A 498 -25.26 9.23 1.70
CA GLU A 498 -24.93 10.37 0.85
C GLU A 498 -23.52 10.24 0.26
N HIS A 499 -22.61 9.57 0.95
CA HIS A 499 -21.22 9.41 0.54
C HIS A 499 -20.89 7.96 0.17
N GLN A 500 -19.83 7.79 -0.61
CA GLN A 500 -19.23 6.49 -0.88
C GLN A 500 -18.12 6.26 0.13
N TRP A 501 -18.30 5.30 1.03
CA TRP A 501 -17.37 5.00 2.13
C TRP A 501 -16.43 3.85 1.76
N TYR A 502 -15.19 3.87 2.23
CA TYR A 502 -14.29 2.73 2.18
C TYR A 502 -13.49 2.64 3.48
N VAL A 503 -12.93 1.46 3.78
CA VAL A 503 -12.07 1.25 4.94
C VAL A 503 -10.64 1.58 4.54
N GLU A 504 -10.06 2.64 5.09
CA GLU A 504 -8.65 2.98 4.86
C GLU A 504 -7.73 2.11 5.72
N SER A 505 -8.16 1.79 6.94
CA SER A 505 -7.48 0.82 7.81
C SER A 505 -8.46 0.24 8.84
N SER A 506 -8.14 -0.93 9.40
CA SER A 506 -8.91 -1.52 10.49
C SER A 506 -8.02 -2.33 11.43
N TYR A 507 -8.46 -2.48 12.68
CA TYR A 507 -7.84 -3.38 13.67
C TYR A 507 -8.83 -3.60 14.84
N ASP A 508 -8.81 -4.78 15.47
CA ASP A 508 -9.64 -5.12 16.64
C ASP A 508 -11.13 -4.70 16.51
N GLU A 509 -11.75 -4.90 15.33
CA GLU A 509 -13.13 -4.46 15.03
C GLU A 509 -13.36 -2.93 15.11
N ASN A 510 -12.29 -2.13 15.03
CA ASN A 510 -12.34 -0.70 14.73
C ASN A 510 -12.04 -0.47 13.25
N TYR A 511 -12.86 0.35 12.60
CA TYR A 511 -12.79 0.63 11.17
C TYR A 511 -12.55 2.12 10.98
N HIS A 512 -11.45 2.49 10.31
CA HIS A 512 -11.22 3.84 9.82
C HIS A 512 -11.91 3.98 8.46
N LEU A 513 -13.09 4.59 8.46
CA LEU A 513 -13.87 4.85 7.27
C LEU A 513 -13.55 6.24 6.72
N VAL A 514 -13.31 6.33 5.42
CA VAL A 514 -13.07 7.61 4.71
C VAL A 514 -13.98 7.67 3.49
N THR A 515 -14.42 8.87 3.12
CA THR A 515 -15.19 9.07 1.88
C THR A 515 -14.26 9.09 0.66
N ASN A 516 -14.70 8.60 -0.51
CA ASN A 516 -13.89 8.63 -1.75
C ASN A 516 -13.36 10.05 -2.09
N ASN A 517 -14.15 11.09 -1.80
CA ASN A 517 -13.78 12.47 -2.04
C ASN A 517 -12.93 13.11 -0.91
N HIS A 518 -12.63 12.36 0.16
CA HIS A 518 -11.90 12.80 1.37
C HIS A 518 -12.47 14.04 2.07
N GLU A 519 -13.78 14.27 1.97
CA GLU A 519 -14.45 15.34 2.71
C GLU A 519 -14.78 14.95 4.15
N MET A 520 -14.93 13.65 4.44
CA MET A 520 -15.29 13.16 5.77
C MET A 520 -14.52 11.88 6.13
N MET A 521 -14.35 11.65 7.42
CA MET A 521 -13.86 10.39 7.96
C MET A 521 -14.65 9.97 9.21
N SER A 522 -14.62 8.69 9.55
CA SER A 522 -15.19 8.17 10.77
C SER A 522 -14.40 6.99 11.30
N TRP A 523 -14.03 7.02 12.57
CA TRP A 523 -13.72 5.78 13.27
C TRP A 523 -15.00 5.12 13.76
N SER A 524 -15.14 3.84 13.44
CA SER A 524 -16.35 3.07 13.68
C SER A 524 -16.04 1.77 14.42
N THR A 525 -17.00 1.26 15.18
CA THR A 525 -16.88 -0.04 15.86
C THR A 525 -18.21 -0.77 15.90
N CYS A 526 -18.17 -2.08 16.16
CA CYS A 526 -19.35 -2.92 16.28
C CYS A 526 -19.45 -3.57 17.67
N VAL A 527 -20.57 -3.33 18.36
CA VAL A 527 -20.90 -3.94 19.65
C VAL A 527 -22.29 -4.56 19.55
N ASN A 528 -22.44 -5.86 19.82
CA ASN A 528 -23.74 -6.58 19.73
C ASN A 528 -24.47 -6.44 18.38
N ASN A 529 -23.72 -6.49 17.27
CA ASN A 529 -24.24 -6.24 15.92
C ASN A 529 -24.80 -4.82 15.73
N VAL A 530 -24.43 -3.87 16.60
CA VAL A 530 -24.73 -2.44 16.46
C VAL A 530 -23.46 -1.72 16.04
N SER A 531 -23.50 -1.06 14.88
CA SER A 531 -22.45 -0.14 14.45
C SER A 531 -22.60 1.21 15.16
N ILE A 532 -21.48 1.70 15.67
CA ILE A 532 -21.34 3.03 16.26
C ILE A 532 -20.29 3.78 15.44
N HIS A 533 -20.67 4.92 14.87
CA HIS A 533 -19.82 5.73 14.00
C HIS A 533 -19.49 7.06 14.66
N PHE A 534 -18.22 7.38 14.83
CA PHE A 534 -17.74 8.69 15.31
C PHE A 534 -17.26 9.50 14.10
N LEU A 535 -18.15 10.30 13.53
CA LEU A 535 -17.97 11.02 12.28
C LEU A 535 -17.32 12.39 12.49
N PHE A 536 -16.40 12.73 11.58
CA PHE A 536 -15.73 14.01 11.50
C PHE A 536 -15.76 14.55 10.06
N ASP A 537 -16.29 15.76 9.87
CA ASP A 537 -16.33 16.47 8.58
C ASP A 537 -15.21 17.53 8.55
N PHE A 538 -14.29 17.42 7.59
CA PHE A 538 -13.17 18.35 7.47
C PHE A 538 -13.61 19.79 7.20
N LYS A 539 -14.84 20.03 6.71
CA LYS A 539 -15.38 21.38 6.46
C LYS A 539 -15.62 22.19 7.74
N ILE A 540 -15.70 21.54 8.91
CA ILE A 540 -15.86 22.27 10.19
C ILE A 540 -14.54 22.90 10.68
N ILE A 541 -13.43 22.58 10.01
CA ILE A 541 -12.12 23.17 10.23
C ILE A 541 -12.00 24.39 9.32
N ASP A 542 -12.01 25.57 9.93
CA ASP A 542 -11.71 26.81 9.21
C ASP A 542 -10.20 26.94 9.00
N SER A 543 -9.79 27.56 7.89
CA SER A 543 -8.38 27.85 7.53
C SER A 543 -7.62 28.67 8.57
N TYR A 544 -8.32 29.27 9.55
CA TYR A 544 -7.75 30.08 10.63
C TYR A 544 -7.57 29.33 11.97
N LYS A 545 -7.88 28.03 12.04
CA LYS A 545 -7.69 27.21 13.25
C LYS A 545 -6.28 26.63 13.34
N THR A 546 -5.85 26.28 14.54
CA THR A 546 -4.52 25.67 14.76
C THR A 546 -4.42 24.31 14.06
N GLU A 547 -3.25 23.95 13.51
CA GLU A 547 -3.01 22.63 12.90
C GLU A 547 -3.23 21.45 13.88
N LEU A 548 -3.27 21.72 15.18
CA LEU A 548 -3.47 20.71 16.23
C LEU A 548 -4.94 20.27 16.36
N THR A 549 -5.89 21.17 16.07
CA THR A 549 -7.33 20.92 16.18
C THR A 549 -7.79 19.68 15.39
N PRO A 550 -7.51 19.54 14.07
CA PRO A 550 -7.82 18.32 13.32
C PRO A 550 -7.23 17.06 13.95
N ARG A 551 -5.96 17.10 14.37
CA ARG A 551 -5.24 15.93 14.90
C ARG A 551 -5.85 15.40 16.19
N VAL A 552 -6.28 16.30 17.08
CA VAL A 552 -6.94 15.91 18.33
C VAL A 552 -8.35 15.37 18.07
N LEU A 553 -9.09 15.94 17.13
CA LEU A 553 -10.42 15.45 16.73
C LEU A 553 -10.35 14.05 16.12
N GLU A 554 -9.38 13.81 15.24
CA GLU A 554 -9.10 12.49 14.66
C GLU A 554 -8.78 11.46 15.74
N LEU A 555 -7.82 11.78 16.62
CA LEU A 555 -7.43 10.90 17.72
C LEU A 555 -8.60 10.64 18.69
N PHE A 556 -9.48 11.62 18.88
CA PHE A 556 -10.70 11.44 19.68
C PHE A 556 -11.70 10.49 19.03
N SER A 557 -11.98 10.68 17.73
CA SER A 557 -12.82 9.75 16.97
C SER A 557 -12.30 8.31 17.11
N HIS A 558 -10.99 8.14 16.94
CA HIS A 558 -10.29 6.87 17.11
C HIS A 558 -10.44 6.30 18.52
N ALA A 559 -10.16 7.11 19.55
CA ALA A 559 -10.26 6.71 20.95
C ALA A 559 -11.67 6.33 21.38
N ALA A 560 -12.67 6.99 20.81
CA ALA A 560 -14.07 6.69 21.10
C ALA A 560 -14.48 5.35 20.50
N ALA A 561 -14.10 5.04 19.26
CA ALA A 561 -14.33 3.70 18.69
C ALA A 561 -13.61 2.61 19.50
N ASP A 562 -12.33 2.83 19.84
CA ASP A 562 -11.52 1.89 20.62
C ASP A 562 -12.08 1.67 22.04
N ALA A 563 -12.61 2.72 22.67
CA ALA A 563 -13.21 2.64 24.00
C ALA A 563 -14.37 1.63 24.06
N PHE A 564 -15.20 1.58 23.01
CA PHE A 564 -16.33 0.65 22.89
C PHE A 564 -15.88 -0.75 22.47
N SER A 565 -15.02 -0.90 21.46
CA SER A 565 -14.54 -2.23 21.01
C SER A 565 -13.86 -3.00 22.15
N ARG A 566 -13.00 -2.33 22.93
CA ARG A 566 -12.28 -2.96 24.05
C ARG A 566 -13.18 -3.38 25.21
N ARG A 567 -14.33 -2.73 25.36
CA ARG A 567 -15.30 -3.01 26.45
C ARG A 567 -16.49 -3.84 25.98
N LYS A 568 -16.45 -4.40 24.77
CA LYS A 568 -17.54 -5.19 24.16
C LYS A 568 -18.09 -6.30 25.09
N SER A 569 -17.23 -6.97 25.86
CA SER A 569 -17.66 -8.00 26.83
C SER A 569 -18.56 -7.47 27.95
N TYR A 570 -18.29 -6.26 28.45
CA TYR A 570 -19.13 -5.57 29.45
C TYR A 570 -20.43 -5.05 28.82
N LEU A 571 -20.39 -4.76 27.53
CA LEU A 571 -21.52 -4.21 26.79
C LEU A 571 -22.43 -5.29 26.19
N TYR A 572 -22.10 -6.58 26.30
CA TYR A 572 -22.77 -7.66 25.55
C TYR A 572 -24.30 -7.72 25.72
N ASN A 573 -24.82 -7.37 26.90
CA ASN A 573 -26.26 -7.37 27.20
C ASN A 573 -26.89 -5.98 27.24
N VAL A 574 -26.15 -4.95 26.83
CA VAL A 574 -26.61 -3.55 26.84
C VAL A 574 -27.48 -3.30 25.60
N ASN A 575 -28.66 -2.73 25.82
CA ASN A 575 -29.62 -2.39 24.77
C ASN A 575 -29.24 -1.09 24.06
N LEU A 576 -28.14 -1.13 23.29
CA LEU A 576 -27.66 0.02 22.52
C LEU A 576 -28.65 0.42 21.42
N PRO A 577 -28.75 1.72 21.06
CA PRO A 577 -29.56 2.15 19.94
C PRO A 577 -29.01 1.56 18.63
N LYS A 578 -29.90 1.07 17.76
CA LYS A 578 -29.50 0.51 16.46
C LYS A 578 -28.99 1.63 15.54
N GLY A 579 -27.83 1.43 14.91
CA GLY A 579 -27.25 2.30 13.88
C GLY A 579 -27.08 3.75 14.33
N VAL A 580 -26.00 4.05 15.06
CA VAL A 580 -25.79 5.38 15.65
C VAL A 580 -24.64 6.09 14.96
N VAL A 581 -24.87 7.35 14.61
CA VAL A 581 -23.87 8.23 14.00
C VAL A 581 -23.70 9.46 14.86
N ILE A 582 -22.48 9.66 15.33
CA ILE A 582 -22.09 10.73 16.24
C ILE A 582 -21.25 11.72 15.44
N ASN A 583 -21.81 12.90 15.16
CA ASN A 583 -21.08 13.99 14.52
C ASN A 583 -20.27 14.72 15.60
N LEU A 584 -18.95 14.63 15.52
CA LEU A 584 -18.04 15.31 16.44
C LEU A 584 -17.83 16.76 16.01
N LEU A 585 -18.26 17.69 16.86
CA LEU A 585 -18.18 19.13 16.65
C LEU A 585 -17.29 19.78 17.70
N ILE A 586 -16.77 20.97 17.37
CA ILE A 586 -15.90 21.74 18.27
C ILE A 586 -16.77 22.60 19.18
N GLY A 587 -16.84 22.25 20.46
CA GLY A 587 -17.48 23.07 21.50
C GLY A 587 -16.53 24.11 22.08
N ILE A 588 -15.35 23.65 22.52
CA ILE A 588 -14.24 24.49 22.98
C ILE A 588 -12.98 24.08 22.20
N ASP A 589 -12.36 25.05 21.51
CA ASP A 589 -11.13 24.83 20.74
C ASP A 589 -9.87 24.92 21.62
N ILE A 590 -8.73 24.52 21.07
CA ILE A 590 -7.44 24.52 21.77
C ILE A 590 -6.90 25.96 21.84
N LEU A 591 -6.82 26.54 23.04
CA LEU A 591 -6.52 27.97 23.23
C LEU A 591 -5.03 28.27 23.47
N ASN A 592 -4.26 27.33 24.00
CA ASN A 592 -2.82 27.49 24.21
C ASN A 592 -2.10 26.13 24.31
N ILE A 593 -1.15 25.88 23.40
CA ILE A 593 -0.33 24.65 23.38
C ILE A 593 0.77 24.70 24.47
N GLU A 594 1.22 25.91 24.81
CA GLU A 594 2.30 26.17 25.78
C GLU A 594 1.81 26.39 27.21
N GLY A 595 0.53 26.75 27.39
CA GLY A 595 -0.10 26.88 28.69
C GLY A 595 -0.48 25.52 29.28
N GLU A 596 -0.14 25.27 30.54
CA GLU A 596 -0.64 24.09 31.28
C GLU A 596 -2.14 24.24 31.57
N PHE A 597 -3.00 24.02 30.58
CA PHE A 597 -4.40 23.73 30.86
C PHE A 597 -4.47 22.54 31.82
N LYS A 598 -5.16 22.71 32.94
CA LYS A 598 -5.47 21.65 33.90
C LYS A 598 -6.98 21.64 34.10
N PRO A 599 -7.67 20.53 33.79
CA PRO A 599 -9.11 20.43 33.99
C PRO A 599 -9.48 20.75 35.44
N SER A 600 -10.50 21.59 35.61
CA SER A 600 -11.21 21.80 36.87
C SER A 600 -12.40 20.84 36.97
N ASP A 601 -13.02 20.74 38.16
CA ASP A 601 -14.25 19.95 38.35
C ASP A 601 -15.43 20.42 37.47
N PHE A 602 -15.35 21.62 36.89
CA PHE A 602 -16.37 22.16 36.00
C PHE A 602 -16.12 21.85 34.52
N ASP A 603 -14.88 21.50 34.17
CA ASP A 603 -14.53 21.14 32.81
C ASP A 603 -15.05 19.74 32.50
N LYS A 604 -15.80 19.61 31.41
CA LYS A 604 -16.38 18.35 30.96
C LYS A 604 -15.87 18.00 29.57
N LEU A 605 -15.78 16.71 29.30
CA LEU A 605 -15.47 16.17 27.97
C LEU A 605 -16.46 16.69 26.92
N ILE A 606 -17.76 16.56 27.19
CA ILE A 606 -18.86 17.00 26.32
C ILE A 606 -19.45 18.29 26.88
N THR A 607 -19.41 19.37 26.11
CA THR A 607 -19.97 20.67 26.52
C THR A 607 -21.46 20.76 26.23
N ASN A 608 -21.90 20.13 25.13
CA ASN A 608 -23.29 20.06 24.71
C ASN A 608 -23.50 18.88 23.75
N TYR A 609 -24.73 18.40 23.58
CA TYR A 609 -25.10 17.46 22.52
C TYR A 609 -26.55 17.69 22.06
N GLU A 610 -26.86 17.29 20.83
CA GLU A 610 -28.18 17.40 20.23
C GLU A 610 -28.55 16.08 19.56
N ILE A 611 -29.70 15.50 19.94
CA ILE A 611 -30.24 14.28 19.32
C ILE A 611 -31.14 14.69 18.15
N ILE A 612 -30.78 14.27 16.94
CA ILE A 612 -31.53 14.58 15.72
C ILE A 612 -32.50 13.42 15.44
N ASN A 613 -33.79 13.64 15.66
CA ASN A 613 -34.84 12.68 15.35
C ASN A 613 -35.39 12.90 13.93
N ASN A 614 -34.87 12.18 12.95
CA ASN A 614 -35.32 12.31 11.54
C ASN A 614 -36.28 11.22 11.06
N GLY A 615 -36.71 10.29 11.91
CA GLY A 615 -37.54 9.15 11.46
C GLY A 615 -36.78 8.10 10.64
N ASP A 616 -35.47 8.30 10.45
CA ASP A 616 -34.58 7.39 9.74
C ASP A 616 -34.23 6.14 10.55
N LYS A 617 -33.77 5.09 9.86
CA LYS A 617 -33.20 3.88 10.50
C LYS A 617 -31.93 4.16 11.30
N ILE A 618 -31.24 5.27 11.00
CA ILE A 618 -29.98 5.68 11.62
C ILE A 618 -30.26 6.87 12.54
N LYS A 619 -29.82 6.79 13.80
CA LYS A 619 -29.95 7.90 14.77
C LYS A 619 -28.71 8.79 14.70
N LYS A 620 -28.88 10.08 14.40
CA LYS A 620 -27.79 11.06 14.33
C LYS A 620 -27.72 11.89 15.61
N ILE A 621 -26.52 12.09 16.14
CA ILE A 621 -26.26 12.85 17.37
C ILE A 621 -25.12 13.83 17.10
N ASN A 622 -25.36 15.12 17.31
CA ASN A 622 -24.27 16.10 17.31
C ASN A 622 -23.67 16.18 18.71
N VAL A 623 -22.35 16.06 18.84
CA VAL A 623 -21.64 16.13 20.12
C VAL A 623 -20.57 17.20 20.05
N PHE A 624 -20.66 18.19 20.94
CA PHE A 624 -19.72 19.31 21.03
C PHE A 624 -18.66 18.99 22.09
N LEU A 625 -17.41 18.82 21.64
CA LEU A 625 -16.28 18.42 22.47
C LEU A 625 -15.52 19.62 23.04
N ASN A 626 -14.99 19.44 24.25
CA ASN A 626 -13.94 20.30 24.78
C ASN A 626 -12.55 19.75 24.36
N LEU A 627 -11.93 20.36 23.35
CA LEU A 627 -10.67 19.88 22.82
C LEU A 627 -9.47 20.16 23.72
N ASN A 628 -9.51 21.19 24.57
CA ASN A 628 -8.50 21.37 25.62
C ASN A 628 -8.51 20.20 26.61
N TYR A 629 -9.70 19.74 26.99
CA TYR A 629 -9.89 18.57 27.85
C TYR A 629 -9.33 17.30 27.19
N CYS A 630 -9.73 17.04 25.93
CA CYS A 630 -9.24 15.87 25.18
C CYS A 630 -7.72 15.88 25.03
N PHE A 631 -7.14 17.02 24.62
CA PHE A 631 -5.70 17.18 24.46
C PHE A 631 -4.93 16.93 25.77
N PHE A 632 -5.44 17.45 26.88
CA PHE A 632 -4.85 17.21 28.21
C PHE A 632 -4.78 15.72 28.54
N TYR A 633 -5.89 14.98 28.39
CA TYR A 633 -5.89 13.56 28.74
C TYR A 633 -5.10 12.70 27.76
N PHE A 634 -5.09 13.00 26.46
CA PHE A 634 -4.21 12.27 25.52
C PHE A 634 -2.72 12.45 25.82
N LYS A 635 -2.33 13.62 26.34
CA LYS A 635 -0.95 13.91 26.72
C LYS A 635 -0.55 13.33 28.08
N ASN A 636 -1.46 13.29 29.05
CA ASN A 636 -1.11 13.04 30.46
C ASN A 636 -1.63 11.72 31.05
N SER A 637 -2.51 11.00 30.35
CA SER A 637 -3.06 9.72 30.87
C SER A 637 -1.99 8.64 30.99
N LYS A 638 -2.11 7.81 32.03
CA LYS A 638 -1.21 6.67 32.30
C LYS A 638 -1.87 5.31 32.11
N ASN A 639 -3.19 5.29 32.03
CA ASN A 639 -4.03 4.10 31.94
C ASN A 639 -5.26 4.42 31.07
N ALA A 640 -6.15 3.45 30.89
CA ALA A 640 -7.33 3.58 30.02
C ALA A 640 -8.50 4.37 30.64
N GLY A 641 -8.28 5.11 31.75
CA GLY A 641 -9.31 5.85 32.47
C GLY A 641 -10.05 6.87 31.60
N PHE A 642 -9.34 7.58 30.72
CA PHE A 642 -9.98 8.52 29.79
C PHE A 642 -10.86 7.81 28.76
N GLN A 643 -10.43 6.66 28.22
CA GLN A 643 -11.28 5.83 27.36
C GLN A 643 -12.51 5.30 28.10
N THR A 644 -12.40 4.97 29.40
CA THR A 644 -13.56 4.62 30.22
C THR A 644 -14.54 5.78 30.33
N GLU A 645 -14.03 7.00 30.60
CA GLU A 645 -14.85 8.21 30.67
C GLU A 645 -15.58 8.46 29.36
N ILE A 646 -14.89 8.36 28.22
CA ILE A 646 -15.50 8.46 26.88
C ILE A 646 -16.66 7.46 26.75
N CYS A 647 -16.42 6.18 27.05
CA CYS A 647 -17.47 5.16 26.97
C CYS A 647 -18.68 5.48 27.86
N ILE A 648 -18.45 5.95 29.09
CA ILE A 648 -19.51 6.30 30.05
C ILE A 648 -20.32 7.51 29.57
N GLU A 649 -19.67 8.58 29.12
CA GLU A 649 -20.35 9.80 28.64
C GLU A 649 -21.25 9.51 27.43
N PHE A 650 -20.80 8.67 26.48
CA PHE A 650 -21.64 8.25 25.36
C PHE A 650 -22.78 7.31 25.78
N LEU A 651 -22.57 6.41 26.74
CA LEU A 651 -23.64 5.57 27.27
C LEU A 651 -24.73 6.38 27.99
N LYS A 652 -24.39 7.50 28.64
CA LYS A 652 -25.38 8.43 29.20
C LYS A 652 -26.29 8.99 28.11
N ILE A 653 -25.72 9.43 26.99
CA ILE A 653 -26.49 9.90 25.83
C ILE A 653 -27.36 8.77 25.27
N PHE A 654 -26.82 7.57 25.12
CA PHE A 654 -27.57 6.43 24.60
C PHE A 654 -28.73 6.01 25.50
N ASN A 655 -28.59 6.15 26.81
CA ASN A 655 -29.64 5.86 27.78
C ASN A 655 -30.88 6.78 27.62
N GLU A 656 -30.69 8.03 27.20
CA GLU A 656 -31.79 8.95 26.88
C GLU A 656 -32.56 8.52 25.63
N ILE A 657 -31.90 7.77 24.74
CA ILE A 657 -32.46 7.29 23.48
C ILE A 657 -33.16 5.94 23.66
N ASN A 658 -32.48 5.00 24.32
CA ASN A 658 -32.95 3.65 24.63
C ASN A 658 -32.60 3.35 26.09
N GLU A 659 -33.61 3.10 26.93
CA GLU A 659 -33.38 2.83 28.36
C GLU A 659 -32.43 1.63 28.56
N ILE A 660 -31.33 1.88 29.27
CA ILE A 660 -30.33 0.89 29.65
C ILE A 660 -30.61 0.44 31.08
N LYS A 661 -30.95 -0.84 31.23
CA LYS A 661 -31.21 -1.43 32.55
C LYS A 661 -29.94 -1.47 33.39
N ASN A 662 -30.06 -1.10 34.67
CA ASN A 662 -28.96 -1.11 35.65
C ASN A 662 -27.73 -0.30 35.20
N ILE A 663 -27.94 0.84 34.56
CA ILE A 663 -26.85 1.67 34.02
C ILE A 663 -25.80 2.07 35.08
N ASP A 664 -26.21 2.35 36.33
CA ASP A 664 -25.27 2.68 37.40
C ASP A 664 -24.34 1.51 37.73
N ALA A 665 -24.87 0.29 37.78
CA ALA A 665 -24.08 -0.92 37.99
C ALA A 665 -23.11 -1.16 36.83
N LEU A 666 -23.56 -0.92 35.59
CA LEU A 666 -22.70 -0.97 34.42
C LEU A 666 -21.55 0.03 34.55
N PHE A 667 -21.81 1.29 34.95
CA PHE A 667 -20.76 2.28 35.17
C PHE A 667 -19.74 1.83 36.21
N TYR A 668 -20.17 1.24 37.33
CA TYR A 668 -19.23 0.68 38.32
C TYR A 668 -18.33 -0.40 37.71
N THR A 669 -18.88 -1.32 36.91
CA THR A 669 -18.07 -2.35 36.24
C THR A 669 -17.13 -1.79 35.18
N LEU A 670 -17.54 -0.74 34.45
CA LEU A 670 -16.69 -0.07 33.49
C LEU A 670 -15.53 0.67 34.16
N LEU A 671 -15.73 1.24 35.35
CA LEU A 671 -14.65 1.88 36.11
C LEU A 671 -13.52 0.91 36.50
N GLU A 672 -13.79 -0.39 36.60
CA GLU A 672 -12.74 -1.42 36.80
C GLU A 672 -11.74 -1.46 35.63
N THR A 673 -12.16 -1.00 34.45
CA THR A 673 -11.31 -0.94 33.24
C THR A 673 -10.39 0.27 33.20
N ASN A 674 -10.48 1.19 34.17
CA ASN A 674 -9.58 2.35 34.25
C ASN A 674 -8.11 1.95 34.32
N GLU A 675 -7.80 0.86 35.02
CA GLU A 675 -6.43 0.36 35.23
C GLU A 675 -5.86 -0.40 34.03
N TRP A 676 -6.64 -0.57 32.94
CA TRP A 676 -6.11 -1.18 31.72
C TRP A 676 -4.98 -0.33 31.13
N GLN A 677 -4.11 -0.98 30.36
CA GLN A 677 -3.05 -0.29 29.65
C GLN A 677 -3.62 0.72 28.67
N LEU A 678 -2.94 1.86 28.55
CA LEU A 678 -3.26 2.87 27.56
C LEU A 678 -3.19 2.27 26.16
N ARG A 679 -4.06 2.70 25.24
CA ARG A 679 -3.98 2.35 23.80
C ARG A 679 -3.66 3.53 22.89
N MET A 680 -3.83 4.75 23.39
CA MET A 680 -3.69 5.98 22.62
C MET A 680 -3.06 7.08 23.44
N THR A 681 -2.14 7.82 22.83
CA THR A 681 -1.45 8.94 23.46
C THR A 681 -1.08 9.99 22.43
N MET A 682 -0.92 11.23 22.87
CA MET A 682 -0.37 12.31 22.07
C MET A 682 0.99 12.72 22.64
N GLY A 683 2.04 12.57 21.83
CA GLY A 683 3.39 12.99 22.17
C GLY A 683 3.67 14.43 21.72
N HIS A 684 4.61 15.07 22.38
CA HIS A 684 5.25 16.29 21.91
C HIS A 684 6.68 15.96 21.48
N ILE A 685 7.04 16.28 20.24
CA ILE A 685 8.40 16.19 19.75
C ILE A 685 9.01 17.59 19.74
N SER A 686 10.20 17.73 20.32
CA SER A 686 11.05 18.90 20.09
C SER A 686 12.05 18.50 19.00
N PRO A 687 11.84 18.94 17.74
CA PRO A 687 12.72 18.57 16.64
C PRO A 687 14.18 18.96 16.94
N LYS A 688 15.11 18.06 16.61
CA LYS A 688 16.55 18.33 16.78
C LYS A 688 17.16 19.10 15.60
N PHE A 689 16.36 19.32 14.55
CA PHE A 689 16.68 20.03 13.32
C PHE A 689 15.37 20.58 12.71
N ASP A 690 15.47 21.36 11.64
CA ASP A 690 14.32 21.88 10.89
C ASP A 690 13.59 20.73 10.15
N VAL A 691 12.60 20.12 10.83
CA VAL A 691 11.80 18.97 10.34
C VAL A 691 10.64 19.46 9.47
N ILE A 692 10.44 18.82 8.33
CA ILE A 692 9.35 19.12 7.39
C ILE A 692 8.27 18.05 7.52
N ASP A 693 7.09 18.44 8.00
CA ASP A 693 5.93 17.55 8.11
C ASP A 693 5.19 17.48 6.76
N LYS A 694 5.73 16.70 5.82
CA LYS A 694 5.13 16.41 4.51
C LYS A 694 5.21 14.92 4.18
N VAL A 695 4.23 14.45 3.42
CA VAL A 695 4.22 13.08 2.90
C VAL A 695 5.34 12.92 1.87
N VAL A 696 6.10 11.82 1.97
CA VAL A 696 7.14 11.46 1.01
C VAL A 696 6.48 11.10 -0.32
N ASN A 697 6.99 11.63 -1.43
CA ASN A 697 6.55 11.23 -2.76
C ASN A 697 7.32 9.96 -3.17
N PRO A 698 6.68 8.76 -3.24
CA PRO A 698 7.36 7.58 -3.72
C PRO A 698 7.67 7.69 -5.22
N ILE A 699 8.76 7.04 -5.65
CA ILE A 699 9.03 6.86 -7.08
C ILE A 699 7.98 5.91 -7.63
N LYS A 700 7.18 6.35 -8.60
CA LYS A 700 6.13 5.51 -9.20
C LYS A 700 6.74 4.33 -9.97
N GLU A 701 6.08 3.18 -9.94
CA GLU A 701 6.55 1.92 -10.55
C GLU A 701 6.89 2.05 -12.04
N ILE A 702 6.13 2.87 -12.78
CA ILE A 702 6.42 3.18 -14.20
C ILE A 702 7.86 3.65 -14.44
N TYR A 703 8.46 4.39 -13.51
CA TYR A 703 9.80 4.93 -13.67
C TYR A 703 10.89 3.87 -13.39
N TYR A 704 10.64 2.94 -12.48
CA TYR A 704 11.50 1.75 -12.33
C TYR A 704 11.44 0.88 -13.60
N LYS A 705 10.24 0.69 -14.18
CA LYS A 705 10.08 -0.05 -15.44
C LYS A 705 10.74 0.65 -16.63
N LYS A 706 10.64 1.97 -16.75
CA LYS A 706 11.37 2.74 -17.78
C LYS A 706 12.88 2.54 -17.67
N GLY A 707 13.43 2.61 -16.45
CA GLY A 707 14.86 2.32 -16.21
C GLY A 707 15.23 0.88 -16.60
N ARG A 708 14.40 -0.09 -16.22
CA ARG A 708 14.57 -1.50 -16.61
C ARG A 708 14.53 -1.71 -18.12
N GLN A 709 13.64 -1.00 -18.80
CA GLN A 709 13.50 -1.07 -20.26
C GLN A 709 14.77 -0.61 -20.97
N GLU A 710 15.37 0.49 -20.53
CA GLU A 710 16.65 0.96 -21.09
C GLU A 710 17.78 -0.04 -20.82
N LEU A 711 17.82 -0.64 -19.63
CA LEU A 711 18.76 -1.71 -19.31
C LEU A 711 18.54 -2.96 -20.18
N ALA A 712 17.29 -3.35 -20.44
CA ALA A 712 16.96 -4.46 -21.33
C ALA A 712 17.45 -4.21 -22.77
N LYS A 713 17.37 -2.96 -23.25
CA LYS A 713 17.91 -2.58 -24.58
C LYS A 713 19.42 -2.78 -24.65
N ILE A 714 20.13 -2.52 -23.54
CA ILE A 714 21.57 -2.73 -23.42
C ILE A 714 21.92 -4.23 -23.43
N PHE A 715 21.18 -5.06 -22.69
CA PHE A 715 21.35 -6.52 -22.76
C PHE A 715 21.19 -7.06 -24.18
N LYS A 716 20.18 -6.57 -24.90
CA LYS A 716 19.95 -6.92 -26.30
C LYS A 716 21.05 -6.43 -27.22
N SER A 717 21.56 -5.21 -27.07
CA SER A 717 22.68 -4.70 -27.89
C SER A 717 23.97 -5.48 -27.65
N ASN A 718 24.16 -6.01 -26.45
CA ASN A 718 25.31 -6.83 -26.07
C ASN A 718 25.19 -8.29 -26.50
N GLY A 719 24.09 -8.66 -27.18
CA GLY A 719 23.90 -10.01 -27.71
C GLY A 719 23.72 -11.08 -26.63
N ILE A 720 23.26 -10.70 -25.44
CA ILE A 720 23.00 -11.65 -24.34
C ILE A 720 21.73 -12.45 -24.66
N GLU A 721 21.83 -13.78 -24.65
CA GLU A 721 20.69 -14.66 -24.90
C GLU A 721 19.79 -14.77 -23.65
N ALA A 722 18.50 -15.06 -23.86
CA ALA A 722 17.58 -15.34 -22.78
C ALA A 722 17.97 -16.64 -22.07
N GLY A 723 17.95 -16.63 -20.74
CA GLY A 723 18.31 -17.79 -19.92
C GLY A 723 18.86 -17.40 -18.55
N LEU A 724 19.18 -18.45 -17.78
CA LEU A 724 19.66 -18.35 -16.41
C LEU A 724 21.18 -18.52 -16.34
N TYR A 725 21.88 -17.51 -15.81
CA TYR A 725 23.33 -17.46 -15.68
C TYR A 725 23.75 -17.61 -14.21
N LYS A 726 24.12 -18.83 -13.80
CA LYS A 726 24.60 -19.15 -12.44
C LYS A 726 26.12 -19.21 -12.28
N ASP A 727 26.88 -19.31 -13.37
CA ASP A 727 28.34 -19.25 -13.27
C ASP A 727 28.75 -17.84 -12.83
N VAL A 728 29.44 -17.75 -11.69
CA VAL A 728 29.80 -16.46 -11.06
C VAL A 728 30.60 -15.57 -12.00
N ASN A 729 31.51 -16.13 -12.80
CA ASN A 729 32.32 -15.30 -13.69
C ASN A 729 31.50 -14.79 -14.87
N THR A 730 30.71 -15.67 -15.51
CA THR A 730 29.84 -15.30 -16.62
C THR A 730 28.77 -14.29 -16.18
N ALA A 731 28.08 -14.53 -15.07
CA ALA A 731 27.07 -13.62 -14.54
C ALA A 731 27.67 -12.25 -14.22
N LYS A 732 28.85 -12.20 -13.57
CA LYS A 732 29.53 -10.94 -13.29
C LYS A 732 29.99 -10.21 -14.54
N GLU A 733 30.50 -10.91 -15.55
CA GLU A 733 30.91 -10.29 -16.82
C GLU A 733 29.71 -9.63 -17.50
N ILE A 734 28.59 -10.34 -17.59
CA ILE A 734 27.31 -9.84 -18.13
C ILE A 734 26.85 -8.60 -17.36
N ILE A 735 26.80 -8.68 -16.02
CA ILE A 735 26.36 -7.59 -15.15
C ILE A 735 27.27 -6.37 -15.29
N ASN A 736 28.59 -6.54 -15.25
CA ASN A 736 29.54 -5.43 -15.28
C ASN A 736 29.56 -4.71 -16.62
N ASN A 737 29.50 -5.44 -17.73
CA ASN A 737 29.45 -4.84 -19.07
C ASN A 737 28.17 -4.02 -19.24
N ALA A 738 27.00 -4.60 -18.93
CA ALA A 738 25.72 -3.90 -19.01
C ALA A 738 25.66 -2.68 -18.07
N SER A 739 26.18 -2.80 -16.84
CA SER A 739 26.25 -1.69 -15.89
C SER A 739 27.13 -0.54 -16.39
N GLY A 740 28.21 -0.86 -17.10
CA GLY A 740 29.12 0.13 -17.69
C GLY A 740 28.41 1.03 -18.70
N GLU A 741 27.72 0.42 -19.66
CA GLU A 741 26.94 1.14 -20.67
C GLU A 741 25.73 1.87 -20.07
N PHE A 742 25.06 1.24 -19.10
CA PHE A 742 23.88 1.84 -18.48
C PHE A 742 24.25 3.05 -17.61
N ARG A 743 25.41 3.00 -16.94
CA ARG A 743 25.99 4.17 -16.27
C ARG A 743 26.23 5.32 -17.24
N GLU A 744 26.83 5.06 -18.40
CA GLU A 744 27.08 6.10 -19.41
C GLU A 744 25.78 6.73 -19.90
N TYR A 745 24.74 5.91 -20.16
CA TYR A 745 23.40 6.39 -20.47
C TYR A 745 22.85 7.33 -19.37
N ILE A 746 22.96 6.93 -18.10
CA ILE A 746 22.51 7.75 -16.96
C ILE A 746 23.30 9.05 -16.87
N HIS A 747 24.62 8.99 -17.01
CA HIS A 747 25.49 10.18 -16.97
C HIS A 747 25.13 11.18 -18.06
N ASP A 748 24.89 10.71 -19.29
CA ASP A 748 24.45 11.55 -20.39
C ASP A 748 23.05 12.10 -20.19
N TYR A 749 22.16 11.33 -19.55
CA TYR A 749 20.82 11.81 -19.20
C TYR A 749 20.87 12.94 -18.16
N ILE A 750 21.67 12.79 -17.10
CA ILE A 750 21.88 13.83 -16.08
C ILE A 750 22.43 15.12 -16.71
N LYS A 751 23.42 15.01 -17.60
CA LYS A 751 24.05 16.18 -18.25
C LYS A 751 23.09 17.02 -19.10
N LYS A 752 21.93 16.50 -19.50
CA LYS A 752 20.92 17.27 -20.25
C LYS A 752 20.33 18.42 -19.44
N TYR A 753 20.35 18.34 -18.11
CA TYR A 753 19.70 19.31 -17.24
C TYR A 753 20.69 20.15 -16.44
N SER A 754 20.20 21.25 -15.89
CA SER A 754 20.99 22.15 -15.05
C SER A 754 21.29 21.53 -13.71
N VAL A 755 22.55 21.67 -13.28
CA VAL A 755 23.04 21.18 -11.99
C VAL A 755 22.17 21.74 -10.85
N ASP A 756 21.89 23.04 -10.86
CA ASP A 756 21.09 23.68 -9.82
C ASP A 756 19.72 23.03 -9.63
N SER A 757 19.01 22.77 -10.73
CA SER A 757 17.65 22.22 -10.65
C SER A 757 17.65 20.81 -10.07
N ILE A 758 18.59 19.94 -10.48
CA ILE A 758 18.70 18.58 -9.94
C ILE A 758 19.06 18.63 -8.45
N ILE A 759 20.04 19.46 -8.06
CA ILE A 759 20.53 19.55 -6.68
C ILE A 759 19.44 20.09 -5.74
N GLU A 760 18.75 21.16 -6.12
CA GLU A 760 17.66 21.73 -5.32
C GLU A 760 16.51 20.73 -5.13
N THR A 761 16.04 20.10 -6.20
CA THR A 761 14.99 19.07 -6.13
C THR A 761 15.43 17.88 -5.28
N SER A 762 16.66 17.41 -5.46
CA SER A 762 17.20 16.26 -4.71
C SER A 762 17.35 16.55 -3.22
N LEU A 763 17.86 17.72 -2.84
CA LEU A 763 18.01 18.11 -1.44
C LEU A 763 16.65 18.31 -0.76
N TYR A 764 15.68 18.89 -1.47
CA TYR A 764 14.32 19.06 -0.97
C TYR A 764 13.65 17.70 -0.68
N GLU A 765 13.63 16.79 -1.66
CA GLU A 765 13.03 15.45 -1.50
C GLU A 765 13.77 14.60 -0.46
N TYR A 766 15.11 14.70 -0.41
CA TYR A 766 15.90 14.01 0.60
C TYR A 766 15.65 14.56 2.01
N SER A 767 15.40 15.86 2.16
CA SER A 767 15.03 16.47 3.45
C SER A 767 13.67 15.96 3.95
N ILE A 768 12.68 15.84 3.04
CA ILE A 768 11.36 15.26 3.36
C ILE A 768 11.50 13.79 3.78
N LEU A 769 12.26 12.98 3.03
CA LEU A 769 12.50 11.57 3.37
C LEU A 769 13.09 11.40 4.79
N ASN A 770 14.08 12.24 5.14
CA ASN A 770 14.69 12.19 6.47
C ASN A 770 13.77 12.70 7.58
N SER A 771 12.98 13.74 7.31
CA SER A 771 11.97 14.25 8.24
C SER A 771 10.94 13.17 8.56
N ALA A 772 10.44 12.47 7.53
CA ALA A 772 9.51 11.37 7.67
C ALA A 772 10.12 10.22 8.49
N SER A 773 11.33 9.76 8.16
CA SER A 773 12.01 8.70 8.92
C SER A 773 12.26 9.08 10.39
N TYR A 774 12.61 10.34 10.67
CA TYR A 774 12.77 10.84 12.05
C TYR A 774 11.45 10.83 12.82
N LEU A 775 10.36 11.25 12.18
CA LEU A 775 9.03 11.24 12.79
C LEU A 775 8.52 9.81 13.00
N ASP A 776 8.78 8.90 12.07
CA ASP A 776 8.36 7.50 12.17
C ASP A 776 9.13 6.74 13.25
N ASP A 777 10.44 6.96 13.37
CA ASP A 777 11.25 6.45 14.49
C ASP A 777 10.66 6.92 15.84
N PHE A 778 10.34 8.21 15.96
CA PHE A 778 9.72 8.76 17.17
C PHE A 778 8.33 8.15 17.46
N LYS A 779 7.50 7.93 16.43
CA LYS A 779 6.20 7.27 16.58
C LYS A 779 6.37 5.82 17.07
N GLN A 780 7.34 5.08 16.54
CA GLN A 780 7.61 3.71 16.98
C GLN A 780 8.12 3.67 18.43
N GLU A 781 9.01 4.56 18.83
CA GLU A 781 9.44 4.71 20.23
C GLU A 781 8.26 5.06 21.15
N MET A 782 7.43 6.03 20.76
CA MET A 782 6.24 6.43 21.51
C MET A 782 5.24 5.27 21.66
N SER A 783 5.15 4.40 20.67
CA SER A 783 4.26 3.25 20.71
C SER A 783 4.58 2.25 21.82
N LEU A 784 5.78 2.29 22.42
CA LEU A 784 6.15 1.45 23.57
C LEU A 784 5.42 1.86 24.86
N LYS A 785 4.86 3.08 24.91
CA LYS A 785 4.14 3.61 26.08
C LYS A 785 2.70 3.11 26.19
N HIS A 786 2.20 2.41 25.18
CA HIS A 786 0.81 1.97 25.11
C HIS A 786 0.70 0.64 24.36
N GLU A 787 -0.43 -0.06 24.48
CA GLU A 787 -0.72 -1.29 23.74
C GLU A 787 -0.98 -0.97 22.26
N VAL A 788 -0.55 -1.86 21.35
CA VAL A 788 -0.77 -1.77 19.89
C VAL A 788 -1.12 -3.15 19.32
N SER A 789 -1.76 -3.19 18.15
CA SER A 789 -2.18 -4.43 17.48
C SER A 789 -1.26 -4.89 16.34
N TYR A 790 -0.03 -4.38 16.28
CA TYR A 790 0.96 -4.74 15.25
C TYR A 790 2.33 -5.03 15.84
N ASP A 791 3.18 -5.74 15.09
CA ASP A 791 4.57 -5.96 15.48
C ASP A 791 5.42 -4.70 15.20
N ARG A 792 5.84 -4.03 16.29
CA ARG A 792 6.63 -2.79 16.21
C ARG A 792 7.98 -3.00 15.52
N SER A 793 8.60 -4.16 15.74
CA SER A 793 9.94 -4.45 15.22
C SER A 793 9.89 -4.67 13.71
N GLU A 794 8.87 -5.38 13.25
CA GLU A 794 8.62 -5.61 11.83
C GLU A 794 8.26 -4.32 11.09
N LYS A 795 7.36 -3.51 11.66
CA LYS A 795 7.02 -2.20 11.09
C LYS A 795 8.24 -1.30 10.94
N LEU A 796 9.07 -1.23 11.98
CA LEU A 796 10.31 -0.44 11.97
C LEU A 796 11.35 -1.01 10.98
N ALA A 797 11.44 -2.33 10.84
CA ALA A 797 12.32 -2.99 9.88
C ALA A 797 11.98 -2.60 8.43
N ASN A 798 10.70 -2.65 8.08
CA ASN A 798 10.21 -2.27 6.75
C ASN A 798 10.48 -0.79 6.46
N MET A 799 10.13 0.10 7.40
CA MET A 799 10.40 1.54 7.29
C MET A 799 11.91 1.84 7.09
N ASN A 800 12.78 1.18 7.85
CA ASN A 800 14.23 1.35 7.71
C ASN A 800 14.76 0.85 6.36
N SER A 801 14.24 -0.28 5.87
CA SER A 801 14.63 -0.84 4.56
C SER A 801 14.32 0.15 3.42
N ASP A 802 13.10 0.68 3.40
CA ASP A 802 12.67 1.67 2.40
C ASP A 802 13.45 2.98 2.50
N PHE A 803 13.71 3.45 3.72
CA PHE A 803 14.52 4.63 3.95
C PHE A 803 15.95 4.45 3.42
N ILE A 804 16.62 3.33 3.73
CA ILE A 804 18.01 3.07 3.32
C ILE A 804 18.11 3.04 1.79
N ARG A 805 17.21 2.31 1.12
CA ARG A 805 17.15 2.20 -0.34
C ARG A 805 16.98 3.59 -0.97
N THR A 806 15.95 4.32 -0.58
CA THR A 806 15.61 5.62 -1.19
C THR A 806 16.65 6.70 -0.88
N SER A 807 17.19 6.71 0.34
CA SER A 807 18.29 7.62 0.74
C SER A 807 19.54 7.41 -0.12
N GLN A 808 19.85 6.17 -0.54
CA GLN A 808 20.99 5.90 -1.39
C GLN A 808 20.80 6.49 -2.80
N LEU A 809 19.59 6.45 -3.35
CA LEU A 809 19.27 7.01 -4.67
C LEU A 809 19.53 8.52 -4.71
N TYR A 810 18.98 9.27 -3.74
CA TYR A 810 19.17 10.72 -3.68
C TYR A 810 20.64 11.13 -3.49
N ARG A 811 21.36 10.42 -2.61
CA ARG A 811 22.79 10.69 -2.38
C ARG A 811 23.62 10.41 -3.62
N TYR A 812 23.37 9.29 -4.30
CA TYR A 812 24.05 8.98 -5.55
C TYR A 812 23.76 10.05 -6.60
N LEU A 813 22.51 10.47 -6.79
CA LEU A 813 22.15 11.48 -7.79
C LEU A 813 22.83 12.82 -7.52
N ILE A 814 22.83 13.30 -6.26
CA ILE A 814 23.52 14.54 -5.86
C ILE A 814 25.01 14.44 -6.15
N GLU A 815 25.67 13.38 -5.67
CA GLU A 815 27.11 13.20 -5.82
C GLU A 815 27.51 13.02 -7.30
N CYS A 816 26.74 12.25 -8.06
CA CYS A 816 26.95 12.02 -9.49
C CYS A 816 26.78 13.31 -10.31
N THR A 817 25.76 14.12 -10.01
CA THR A 817 25.52 15.40 -10.68
C THR A 817 26.68 16.38 -10.47
N LEU A 818 27.19 16.47 -9.23
CA LEU A 818 28.34 17.30 -8.91
C LEU A 818 29.64 16.80 -9.55
N MET A 819 29.82 15.47 -9.60
CA MET A 819 30.98 14.84 -10.24
C MET A 819 31.01 15.10 -11.75
N LEU A 820 29.88 14.97 -12.44
CA LEU A 820 29.82 15.10 -13.89
C LEU A 820 30.01 16.54 -14.35
N SER A 821 29.45 17.50 -13.60
CA SER A 821 29.26 18.90 -14.01
C SER A 821 28.47 19.04 -15.33
N SER A 822 27.65 20.09 -15.47
CA SER A 822 26.95 20.37 -16.72
C SER A 822 26.80 21.87 -16.92
N ASN A 823 26.92 22.30 -18.18
CA ASN A 823 26.67 23.69 -18.60
C ASN A 823 25.24 23.88 -19.11
N SER A 824 24.36 22.87 -18.99
CA SER A 824 22.97 22.99 -19.39
C SER A 824 22.23 23.98 -18.49
N SER A 825 21.38 24.81 -19.09
CA SER A 825 20.43 25.68 -18.38
C SER A 825 19.02 25.11 -18.32
N LEU A 826 18.79 23.93 -18.91
CA LEU A 826 17.48 23.29 -18.96
C LEU A 826 17.10 22.77 -17.56
N LYS A 827 16.01 23.27 -16.99
CA LYS A 827 15.51 22.76 -15.70
C LYS A 827 14.95 21.35 -15.86
N ILE A 828 15.18 20.50 -14.86
CA ILE A 828 14.58 19.17 -14.81
C ILE A 828 13.10 19.25 -14.39
N GLU A 829 12.25 18.54 -15.12
CA GLU A 829 10.86 18.31 -14.74
C GLU A 829 10.76 17.13 -13.77
N TYR A 830 9.72 17.10 -12.93
CA TYR A 830 9.60 16.09 -11.88
C TYR A 830 9.52 14.64 -12.42
N GLU A 831 8.90 14.43 -13.58
CA GLU A 831 8.81 13.11 -14.22
C GLU A 831 10.17 12.62 -14.74
N GLU A 832 10.98 13.53 -15.30
CA GLU A 832 12.35 13.25 -15.73
C GLU A 832 13.23 12.93 -14.52
N TYR A 833 13.04 13.67 -13.42
CA TYR A 833 13.71 13.42 -12.15
C TYR A 833 13.39 12.00 -11.61
N GLN A 834 12.12 11.60 -11.59
CA GLN A 834 11.75 10.23 -11.19
C GLN A 834 12.30 9.16 -12.14
N THR A 835 12.35 9.43 -13.45
CA THR A 835 12.94 8.52 -14.45
C THR A 835 14.43 8.29 -14.17
N ILE A 836 15.20 9.34 -13.87
CA ILE A 836 16.62 9.23 -13.50
C ILE A 836 16.78 8.37 -12.24
N LEU A 837 15.97 8.58 -11.20
CA LEU A 837 16.01 7.77 -9.98
C LEU A 837 15.67 6.29 -10.24
N GLY A 838 14.69 6.02 -11.10
CA GLY A 838 14.35 4.66 -11.53
C GLY A 838 15.52 3.96 -12.23
N CYS A 839 16.26 4.69 -13.08
CA CYS A 839 17.48 4.17 -13.71
C CYS A 839 18.60 3.92 -12.69
N ILE A 840 18.82 4.86 -11.77
CA ILE A 840 19.83 4.74 -10.71
C ILE A 840 19.55 3.52 -9.83
N ASN A 841 18.28 3.25 -9.51
CA ASN A 841 17.91 2.08 -8.72
C ASN A 841 18.37 0.78 -9.39
N TRP A 842 18.15 0.62 -10.70
CA TRP A 842 18.64 -0.53 -11.45
C TRP A 842 20.17 -0.57 -11.52
N LEU A 843 20.84 0.57 -11.72
CA LEU A 843 22.30 0.63 -11.70
C LEU A 843 22.89 0.16 -10.35
N LEU A 844 22.34 0.66 -9.24
CA LEU A 844 22.78 0.25 -7.90
C LEU A 844 22.46 -1.21 -7.61
N ASN A 845 21.32 -1.72 -8.06
CA ASN A 845 20.99 -3.15 -7.96
C ASN A 845 22.02 -4.00 -8.71
N MET A 846 22.45 -3.59 -9.90
CA MET A 846 23.48 -4.30 -10.66
C MET A 846 24.85 -4.24 -9.97
N TYR A 847 25.25 -3.08 -9.43
CA TYR A 847 26.47 -2.95 -8.63
C TYR A 847 26.45 -3.86 -7.39
N HIS A 848 25.37 -3.80 -6.60
CA HIS A 848 25.22 -4.65 -5.41
C HIS A 848 25.19 -6.15 -5.76
N SER A 849 24.60 -6.51 -6.89
CA SER A 849 24.56 -7.91 -7.36
C SER A 849 25.91 -8.41 -7.81
N SER A 850 26.68 -7.58 -8.54
CA SER A 850 28.06 -7.89 -8.91
C SER A 850 28.95 -8.06 -7.68
N ASP A 851 28.80 -7.19 -6.68
CA ASP A 851 29.49 -7.31 -5.38
C ASP A 851 29.02 -8.55 -4.61
N GLY A 852 27.71 -8.84 -4.60
CA GLY A 852 27.12 -10.02 -3.98
C GLY A 852 27.69 -11.32 -4.54
N LEU A 853 27.79 -11.43 -5.87
CA LEU A 853 28.45 -12.53 -6.57
C LEU A 853 29.96 -12.54 -6.29
N HIS A 854 30.62 -11.38 -6.23
CA HIS A 854 32.06 -11.31 -5.99
C HIS A 854 32.45 -11.80 -4.60
N TYR A 855 31.65 -11.45 -3.60
CA TYR A 855 31.94 -11.73 -2.19
C TYR A 855 31.16 -12.91 -1.65
N ASP A 856 30.35 -13.59 -2.46
CA ASP A 856 29.51 -14.72 -2.05
C ASP A 856 28.59 -14.32 -0.88
N LEU A 857 27.70 -13.36 -1.16
CA LEU A 857 26.79 -12.72 -0.20
C LEU A 857 25.33 -12.78 -0.70
N GLY A 858 24.79 -13.98 -0.86
CA GLY A 858 23.36 -14.24 -1.05
C GLY A 858 22.82 -14.08 -2.48
N VAL A 859 23.66 -13.74 -3.45
CA VAL A 859 23.29 -13.66 -4.88
C VAL A 859 23.82 -14.89 -5.61
N GLU A 860 22.96 -15.61 -6.32
CA GLU A 860 23.28 -16.88 -6.99
C GLU A 860 23.48 -16.76 -8.50
N GLY A 861 22.98 -15.68 -9.11
CA GLY A 861 23.07 -15.47 -10.55
C GLY A 861 22.13 -14.38 -11.07
N ILE A 862 22.00 -14.32 -12.39
CA ILE A 862 21.07 -13.42 -13.10
C ILE A 862 20.28 -14.23 -14.12
N GLU A 863 18.98 -13.98 -14.22
CA GLU A 863 18.11 -14.49 -15.27
C GLU A 863 17.73 -13.36 -16.23
N ILE A 864 17.79 -13.63 -17.53
CA ILE A 864 17.35 -12.71 -18.58
C ILE A 864 16.19 -13.35 -19.32
N ASP A 865 15.04 -12.70 -19.36
CA ASP A 865 13.85 -13.23 -20.07
C ASP A 865 13.93 -13.01 -21.61
N PHE A 866 12.90 -13.47 -22.33
CA PHE A 866 12.81 -13.31 -23.80
C PHE A 866 12.63 -11.85 -24.28
N SER A 867 12.29 -10.94 -23.37
CA SER A 867 12.20 -9.50 -23.58
C SER A 867 13.45 -8.76 -23.08
N PHE A 868 14.50 -9.50 -22.70
CA PHE A 868 15.78 -9.01 -22.17
C PHE A 868 15.68 -8.34 -20.80
N ILE A 869 14.61 -8.60 -20.05
CA ILE A 869 14.41 -8.08 -18.71
C ILE A 869 15.28 -8.88 -17.73
N PRO A 870 16.12 -8.21 -16.92
CA PRO A 870 16.95 -8.88 -15.93
C PRO A 870 16.23 -9.13 -14.61
N GLU A 871 16.49 -10.28 -14.01
CA GLU A 871 16.11 -10.65 -12.64
C GLU A 871 17.32 -11.21 -11.87
N ILE A 872 17.51 -10.74 -10.63
CA ILE A 872 18.61 -11.17 -9.76
C ILE A 872 18.14 -12.37 -8.94
N ILE A 873 18.90 -13.46 -8.97
CA ILE A 873 18.53 -14.69 -8.28
C ILE A 873 19.09 -14.70 -6.86
N MET A 874 18.22 -14.87 -5.88
CA MET A 874 18.53 -15.07 -4.46
C MET A 874 17.73 -16.27 -3.94
N SER A 875 18.28 -17.03 -2.98
CA SER A 875 17.53 -18.12 -2.34
C SER A 875 16.48 -17.62 -1.36
N ASP A 876 15.32 -18.30 -1.31
CA ASP A 876 14.24 -18.02 -0.35
C ASP A 876 14.72 -18.08 1.11
N GLU A 877 15.64 -18.98 1.42
CA GLU A 877 16.25 -19.10 2.75
C GLU A 877 17.03 -17.82 3.12
N SER A 878 17.81 -17.28 2.17
CA SER A 878 18.55 -16.03 2.38
C SER A 878 17.62 -14.83 2.58
N LEU A 879 16.48 -14.78 1.91
CA LEU A 879 15.48 -13.73 2.10
C LEU A 879 14.82 -13.83 3.48
N LYS A 880 14.38 -15.03 3.90
CA LYS A 880 13.74 -15.25 5.21
C LYS A 880 14.65 -14.88 6.36
N ILE A 881 15.89 -15.34 6.35
CA ILE A 881 16.84 -15.01 7.42
C ILE A 881 17.03 -13.47 7.45
N LYS A 882 17.03 -12.78 6.30
CA LYS A 882 17.24 -11.31 6.19
C LYS A 882 16.13 -10.55 6.87
N ASP A 883 14.90 -10.99 6.67
CA ASP A 883 13.73 -10.40 7.31
C ASP A 883 13.77 -10.63 8.83
N GLU A 884 14.11 -11.84 9.28
CA GLU A 884 14.29 -12.15 10.71
C GLU A 884 15.39 -11.30 11.36
N TYR A 885 16.53 -11.16 10.69
CA TYR A 885 17.65 -10.34 11.16
C TYR A 885 17.29 -8.85 11.24
N ASN A 886 16.59 -8.32 10.23
CA ASN A 886 16.14 -6.92 10.25
C ASN A 886 15.12 -6.67 11.36
N LYS A 887 14.26 -7.66 11.64
CA LYS A 887 13.31 -7.63 12.75
C LYS A 887 14.04 -7.63 14.10
N GLU A 888 15.04 -8.50 14.29
CA GLU A 888 15.91 -8.54 15.47
C GLU A 888 16.61 -7.18 15.72
N LEU A 889 17.23 -6.60 14.70
CA LEU A 889 17.86 -5.28 14.81
C LEU A 889 16.87 -4.17 15.22
N SER A 890 15.67 -4.20 14.66
CA SER A 890 14.61 -3.25 15.00
C SER A 890 14.10 -3.44 16.43
N SER A 891 14.02 -4.68 16.92
CA SER A 891 13.73 -4.94 18.34
C SER A 891 14.79 -4.30 19.24
N TYR A 892 16.07 -4.47 18.93
CA TYR A 892 17.16 -3.85 19.69
C TYR A 892 17.11 -2.32 19.63
N LYS A 893 16.83 -1.72 18.47
CA LYS A 893 16.64 -0.26 18.32
C LYS A 893 15.52 0.27 19.21
N LEU A 894 14.46 -0.51 19.43
CA LEU A 894 13.33 -0.19 20.32
C LEU A 894 13.61 -0.50 21.80
N GLY A 895 14.76 -1.06 22.14
CA GLY A 895 15.06 -1.49 23.52
C GLY A 895 14.35 -2.79 23.93
N ILE A 896 13.80 -3.54 22.99
CA ILE A 896 13.08 -4.79 23.26
C ILE A 896 14.09 -5.93 23.41
N GLY A 897 14.02 -6.63 24.55
CA GLY A 897 14.89 -7.78 24.83
C GLY A 897 16.33 -7.41 25.16
N ILE A 898 16.64 -6.13 25.41
CA ILE A 898 17.97 -5.69 25.86
C ILE A 898 17.90 -5.09 27.26
N ASN A 899 18.98 -5.25 28.03
CA ASN A 899 19.17 -4.59 29.31
C ASN A 899 19.99 -3.31 29.12
N SER A 900 19.35 -2.15 29.26
CA SER A 900 19.99 -0.83 29.10
C SER A 900 21.14 -0.55 30.09
N GLU A 901 21.21 -1.28 31.22
CA GLU A 901 22.32 -1.18 32.17
C GLU A 901 23.58 -1.90 31.65
N ASP A 902 23.39 -2.89 30.77
CA ASP A 902 24.45 -3.69 30.16
C ASP A 902 24.92 -3.13 28.81
N GLU A 903 24.22 -2.13 28.27
CA GLU A 903 24.58 -1.43 27.06
C GLU A 903 26.02 -0.88 27.13
N LEU A 904 26.81 -1.21 26.10
CA LEU A 904 28.14 -0.66 25.93
C LEU A 904 28.06 0.77 25.37
N LYS A 905 27.86 1.74 26.26
CA LYS A 905 27.81 3.16 25.91
C LYS A 905 29.15 3.63 25.36
N SER A 906 29.11 4.39 24.27
CA SER A 906 30.28 4.99 23.64
C SER A 906 30.88 6.06 24.57
N ILE A 907 32.05 5.80 25.16
CA ILE A 907 32.62 6.68 26.19
C ILE A 907 33.68 7.60 25.60
N ILE A 908 33.34 8.87 25.41
CA ILE A 908 34.30 9.96 25.60
C ILE A 908 33.97 10.59 26.97
N PRO A 909 34.76 10.34 28.03
CA PRO A 909 34.59 11.08 29.29
C PRO A 909 34.62 12.59 29.00
N ASN A 910 33.89 13.41 29.76
CA ASN A 910 33.88 14.87 29.57
C ASN A 910 35.30 15.48 29.48
N ASP A 911 36.27 14.86 30.16
CA ASP A 911 37.68 15.27 30.16
C ASP A 911 38.44 14.89 28.86
N LYS A 912 37.97 13.91 28.08
CA LYS A 912 38.58 13.51 26.80
C LYS A 912 38.10 14.32 25.59
N TYR A 913 36.97 15.04 25.66
CA TYR A 913 36.58 15.96 24.57
C TYR A 913 37.63 17.05 24.34
N LYS A 914 38.34 17.46 25.41
CA LYS A 914 39.50 18.36 25.29
C LYS A 914 40.65 17.74 24.50
N LEU A 915 40.93 16.45 24.69
CA LEU A 915 41.97 15.74 23.93
C LEU A 915 41.59 15.61 22.45
N ILE A 916 40.32 15.36 22.16
CA ILE A 916 39.80 15.31 20.79
C ILE A 916 39.89 16.68 20.14
N ASP A 917 39.50 17.75 20.82
CA ASP A 917 39.67 19.11 20.30
C ASP A 917 41.14 19.42 20.02
N LEU A 918 42.06 19.09 20.93
CA LEU A 918 43.50 19.31 20.71
C LEU A 918 44.02 18.52 19.50
N ALA A 919 43.57 17.28 19.31
CA ALA A 919 43.92 16.47 18.14
C ALA A 919 43.38 17.08 16.84
N PHE A 920 42.12 17.54 16.85
CA PHE A 920 41.51 18.26 15.73
C PHE A 920 42.21 19.59 15.45
N TYR A 921 42.58 20.38 16.46
CA TYR A 921 43.36 21.61 16.27
C TYR A 921 44.74 21.32 15.68
N SER A 922 45.38 20.21 16.08
CA SER A 922 46.66 19.78 15.51
C SER A 922 46.53 19.50 14.01
N ASP A 923 45.58 18.66 13.62
CA ASP A 923 45.46 18.11 12.27
C ASP A 923 44.66 19.03 11.31
N LEU A 924 43.60 19.69 11.79
CA LEU A 924 42.61 20.43 11.01
C LEU A 924 42.54 21.94 11.30
N LYS A 925 43.22 22.40 12.36
CA LYS A 925 43.23 23.82 12.79
C LYS A 925 41.87 24.37 13.26
N PHE A 926 40.95 23.49 13.64
CA PHE A 926 39.71 23.81 14.34
C PHE A 926 39.39 22.72 15.38
N GLY A 927 38.55 23.00 16.37
CA GLY A 927 38.13 22.04 17.40
C GLY A 927 36.96 21.16 16.97
N PHE A 928 36.91 19.92 17.45
CA PHE A 928 35.83 18.98 17.17
C PHE A 928 34.47 19.47 17.70
N ARG A 929 34.44 20.06 18.90
CA ARG A 929 33.19 20.65 19.44
C ARG A 929 32.71 21.83 18.62
N ASN A 930 33.60 22.57 17.96
CA ASN A 930 33.23 23.69 17.10
C ASN A 930 32.58 23.22 15.80
N LEU A 931 33.06 22.11 15.23
CA LEU A 931 32.39 21.40 14.12
C LEU A 931 30.95 21.00 14.49
N PHE A 932 30.74 20.46 15.71
CA PHE A 932 29.42 20.12 16.23
C PHE A 932 28.48 21.33 16.29
N VAL A 933 28.95 22.45 16.86
CA VAL A 933 28.15 23.69 16.98
C VAL A 933 27.73 24.20 15.61
N VAL A 934 28.66 24.25 14.64
CA VAL A 934 28.36 24.73 13.28
C VAL A 934 27.34 23.83 12.58
N LEU A 935 27.53 22.51 12.61
CA LEU A 935 26.57 21.57 12.02
C LEU A 935 25.19 21.66 12.67
N HIS A 936 25.12 21.87 13.99
CA HIS A 936 23.86 22.09 14.70
C HIS A 936 23.17 23.38 14.23
N CYS A 937 23.87 24.51 14.20
CA CYS A 937 23.33 25.78 13.69
C CYS A 937 22.80 25.66 12.25
N LEU A 938 23.52 24.96 11.38
CA LEU A 938 23.10 24.70 10.00
C LEU A 938 21.86 23.80 9.91
N SER A 939 21.67 22.89 10.87
CA SER A 939 20.50 22.01 10.93
C SER A 939 19.24 22.67 11.49
N THR A 940 19.40 23.78 12.22
CA THR A 940 18.31 24.59 12.82
C THR A 940 18.34 26.01 12.25
N TRP A 941 18.62 26.14 10.96
CA TRP A 941 18.88 27.43 10.33
C TRP A 941 17.65 28.35 10.35
N SER A 942 16.45 27.78 10.29
CA SER A 942 15.19 28.52 10.44
C SER A 942 15.17 29.36 11.72
N ASN A 943 15.56 28.75 12.84
CA ASN A 943 15.64 29.39 14.15
C ASN A 943 16.82 30.38 14.24
N VAL A 944 17.96 30.05 13.62
CA VAL A 944 19.13 30.96 13.58
C VAL A 944 18.81 32.27 12.87
N LYS A 945 18.08 32.21 11.75
CA LYS A 945 17.72 33.38 10.91
C LYS A 945 16.35 34.00 11.23
N GLY A 946 15.49 33.32 11.99
CA GLY A 946 14.11 33.72 12.21
C GLY A 946 13.25 33.64 10.94
N ILE A 947 13.41 32.59 10.14
CA ILE A 947 12.67 32.33 8.89
C ILE A 947 11.85 31.05 8.98
N GLU A 948 10.93 30.83 8.03
CA GLU A 948 10.17 29.58 7.95
C GLU A 948 11.07 28.37 7.63
N ILE A 949 10.64 27.18 8.07
CA ILE A 949 11.32 25.91 7.81
C ILE A 949 11.29 25.59 6.30
N GLN A 950 12.42 25.16 5.74
CA GLN A 950 12.57 24.85 4.31
C GLN A 950 13.33 23.53 4.09
N GLY A 951 13.13 22.90 2.92
CA GLY A 951 13.84 21.67 2.48
C GLY A 951 15.35 21.83 2.34
N PHE A 952 15.78 23.04 2.00
CA PHE A 952 17.17 23.42 1.91
C PHE A 952 17.29 24.93 2.12
N TYR A 953 18.50 25.39 2.40
CA TYR A 953 18.86 26.79 2.56
C TYR A 953 19.99 27.15 1.61
N LYS A 954 20.06 28.44 1.27
CA LYS A 954 21.12 29.04 0.46
C LYS A 954 21.63 30.29 1.14
N SER A 955 22.93 30.49 1.09
CA SER A 955 23.56 31.75 1.50
C SER A 955 24.92 31.90 0.81
N ASN A 956 25.34 33.14 0.55
CA ASN A 956 26.71 33.38 0.13
C ASN A 956 27.68 33.08 1.28
N PHE A 957 28.93 32.75 0.96
CA PHE A 957 29.92 32.34 1.97
C PHE A 957 30.13 33.40 3.07
N ASN A 958 30.20 34.68 2.73
CA ASN A 958 30.46 35.75 3.70
C ASN A 958 29.27 36.01 4.63
N GLU A 959 28.04 35.95 4.10
CA GLU A 959 26.82 36.09 4.87
C GLU A 959 26.64 34.89 5.82
N LEU A 960 26.88 33.67 5.34
CA LEU A 960 26.85 32.46 6.15
C LEU A 960 27.77 32.60 7.37
N ILE A 961 29.02 33.03 7.14
CA ILE A 961 29.99 33.26 8.21
C ILE A 961 29.54 34.39 9.15
N SER A 962 29.00 35.49 8.61
CA SER A 962 28.51 36.62 9.41
C SER A 962 27.39 36.20 10.36
N VAL A 963 26.40 35.46 9.85
CA VAL A 963 25.24 35.00 10.63
C VAL A 963 25.66 34.00 11.71
N LEU A 964 26.54 33.05 11.36
CA LEU A 964 27.10 32.11 12.33
C LEU A 964 27.91 32.82 13.42
N THR A 965 28.68 33.86 13.05
CA THR A 965 29.47 34.65 14.01
C THR A 965 28.57 35.43 14.97
N GLU A 966 27.45 35.97 14.49
CA GLU A 966 26.47 36.69 15.31
C GLU A 966 25.73 35.75 16.26
N PHE A 967 25.32 34.57 15.77
CA PHE A 967 24.54 33.61 16.56
C PHE A 967 25.39 32.84 17.59
N ILE A 968 26.61 32.47 17.21
CA ILE A 968 27.52 31.73 18.09
C ILE A 968 28.19 32.72 19.05
N CYS A 969 27.49 33.09 20.12
CA CYS A 969 27.96 33.97 21.20
C CYS A 969 29.12 33.39 22.05
N ASN A 970 29.86 32.39 21.56
CA ASN A 970 30.95 31.76 22.28
C ASN A 970 32.29 32.43 21.92
N PRO A 971 33.00 33.10 22.86
CA PRO A 971 34.30 33.73 22.60
C PRO A 971 35.42 32.77 22.20
N SER A 972 35.14 31.45 22.13
CA SER A 972 36.10 30.39 21.81
C SER A 972 36.23 30.07 20.33
N ILE A 973 35.29 30.50 19.47
CA ILE A 973 35.36 30.27 18.01
C ILE A 973 35.61 31.61 17.31
N ASN A 974 36.74 31.73 16.62
CA ASN A 974 37.04 32.93 15.83
C ASN A 974 36.60 32.74 14.37
N ILE A 975 36.55 33.84 13.62
CA ILE A 975 36.10 33.86 12.21
C ILE A 975 36.98 32.95 11.33
N ASP A 976 38.30 32.95 11.53
CA ASP A 976 39.24 32.08 10.78
C ASP A 976 38.96 30.59 11.01
N GLU A 977 38.57 30.21 12.22
CA GLU A 977 38.17 28.86 12.56
C GLU A 977 36.82 28.48 11.91
N LEU A 978 35.82 29.36 11.96
CA LEU A 978 34.53 29.16 11.29
C LEU A 978 34.71 28.95 9.78
N GLU A 979 35.54 29.78 9.14
CA GLU A 979 35.84 29.63 7.71
C GLU A 979 36.43 28.25 7.39
N LYS A 980 37.35 27.75 8.22
CA LYS A 980 37.96 26.42 8.02
C LYS A 980 36.95 25.30 8.20
N ILE A 981 36.05 25.41 9.17
CA ILE A 981 34.97 24.44 9.38
C ILE A 981 34.03 24.42 8.17
N ILE A 982 33.57 25.57 7.70
CA ILE A 982 32.69 25.64 6.51
C ILE A 982 33.42 25.08 5.28
N LYS A 983 34.67 25.48 5.03
CA LYS A 983 35.49 24.94 3.93
C LYS A 983 35.68 23.42 4.04
N PHE A 984 35.82 22.88 5.24
CA PHE A 984 35.93 21.44 5.48
C PHE A 984 34.62 20.69 5.17
N LEU A 985 33.47 21.29 5.52
CA LEU A 985 32.14 20.74 5.31
C LEU A 985 31.63 20.86 3.87
N ILE A 986 32.27 21.69 3.04
CA ILE A 986 31.97 21.78 1.60
C ILE A 986 32.45 20.50 0.90
N LEU A 987 31.52 19.85 0.20
CA LEU A 987 31.77 18.70 -0.64
C LEU A 987 32.57 19.12 -1.87
N ASP A 988 33.80 18.61 -1.97
CA ASP A 988 34.70 18.88 -3.10
C ASP A 988 34.31 17.99 -4.29
N SER A 989 33.67 18.58 -5.30
CA SER A 989 33.18 17.87 -6.49
C SER A 989 34.28 17.14 -7.25
N SER A 990 35.52 17.65 -7.22
CA SER A 990 36.67 17.05 -7.89
C SER A 990 37.18 15.76 -7.22
N LYS A 991 36.69 15.43 -6.02
CA LYS A 991 37.15 14.28 -5.22
C LYS A 991 36.06 13.26 -4.93
N ILE A 992 34.85 13.41 -5.48
CA ILE A 992 33.72 12.50 -5.23
C ILE A 992 34.03 11.07 -5.69
N ASN A 993 34.73 10.92 -6.82
CA ASN A 993 35.15 9.66 -7.42
C ASN A 993 36.64 9.35 -7.17
N ILE A 994 37.24 9.92 -6.14
CA ILE A 994 38.62 9.60 -5.73
C ILE A 994 38.57 8.94 -4.36
N LEU A 995 39.26 7.81 -4.23
CA LEU A 995 39.37 7.07 -2.98
C LEU A 995 40.65 7.49 -2.25
N GLU A 996 40.56 7.67 -0.94
CA GLU A 996 41.70 8.08 -0.12
C GLU A 996 42.87 7.09 -0.23
N GLY A 997 44.06 7.60 -0.55
CA GLY A 997 45.27 6.79 -0.78
C GLY A 997 45.31 6.08 -2.14
N ILE A 998 44.38 6.36 -3.05
CA ILE A 998 44.34 5.82 -4.41
C ILE A 998 44.32 6.98 -5.40
N GLU A 999 45.36 7.10 -6.22
CA GLU A 999 45.49 8.20 -7.20
C GLU A 999 44.59 8.02 -8.43
N THR A 1000 44.11 6.80 -8.69
CA THR A 1000 43.26 6.52 -9.85
C THR A 1000 41.83 7.00 -9.61
N VAL A 1001 41.37 7.87 -10.49
CA VAL A 1001 39.97 8.32 -10.57
C VAL A 1001 39.08 7.10 -10.84
N GLN A 1002 38.03 6.94 -10.03
CA GLN A 1002 37.03 5.90 -10.22
C GLN A 1002 36.08 6.30 -11.37
N PHE A 1003 35.57 5.30 -12.08
CA PHE A 1003 34.71 5.50 -13.25
C PHE A 1003 33.33 6.09 -12.90
N ASP A 1004 32.95 6.09 -11.62
CA ASP A 1004 31.67 6.55 -11.11
C ASP A 1004 31.79 6.96 -9.64
N VAL A 1005 30.68 7.37 -9.03
CA VAL A 1005 30.53 7.46 -7.58
C VAL A 1005 30.78 6.08 -6.96
N PRO A 1006 31.84 5.88 -6.13
CA PRO A 1006 32.27 4.54 -5.74
C PRO A 1006 31.44 3.98 -4.58
N VAL A 1007 30.16 3.67 -4.83
CA VAL A 1007 29.20 3.21 -3.80
C VAL A 1007 29.61 1.92 -3.09
N GLY A 1008 30.43 1.07 -3.72
CA GLY A 1008 30.98 -0.16 -3.13
C GLY A 1008 32.10 0.09 -2.10
N ASP A 1009 32.60 1.32 -1.95
CA ASP A 1009 33.58 1.71 -0.94
C ASP A 1009 32.99 2.77 0.01
N HIS A 1010 32.96 2.49 1.31
CA HIS A 1010 32.47 3.45 2.30
C HIS A 1010 33.62 4.22 2.96
N SER A 1011 34.54 3.50 3.60
CA SER A 1011 35.58 4.10 4.46
C SER A 1011 36.60 4.92 3.67
N LYS A 1012 36.91 4.57 2.42
CA LYS A 1012 37.86 5.31 1.58
C LYS A 1012 37.30 6.61 0.98
N ARG A 1013 36.00 6.89 1.16
CA ARG A 1013 35.35 8.07 0.59
C ARG A 1013 35.33 9.24 1.57
N THR A 1014 36.37 10.06 1.53
CA THR A 1014 36.51 11.27 2.35
C THR A 1014 35.69 12.47 1.84
N ASN A 1015 35.15 12.38 0.61
CA ASN A 1015 34.24 13.37 0.01
C ASN A 1015 32.91 12.70 -0.38
N ARG A 1016 31.94 12.72 0.55
CA ARG A 1016 30.58 12.24 0.36
C ARG A 1016 29.59 13.12 1.13
N LEU A 1017 28.36 13.21 0.65
CA LEU A 1017 27.36 14.17 1.12
C LEU A 1017 27.07 14.05 2.64
N ASN A 1018 26.99 12.81 3.15
CA ASN A 1018 26.64 12.55 4.55
C ASN A 1018 27.74 12.89 5.57
N ILE A 1019 28.95 13.29 5.15
CA ILE A 1019 30.01 13.78 6.06
C ILE A 1019 30.42 15.21 5.74
N LYS A 1020 30.16 15.66 4.50
CA LYS A 1020 30.38 17.01 3.98
C LYS A 1020 29.07 17.49 3.33
N PRO A 1021 28.13 18.06 4.12
CA PRO A 1021 26.76 18.31 3.68
C PRO A 1021 26.57 19.62 2.93
N LEU A 1022 27.62 20.45 2.79
CA LEU A 1022 27.53 21.74 2.11
C LEU A 1022 27.94 21.59 0.65
N ILE A 1023 27.21 22.21 -0.27
CA ILE A 1023 27.51 22.20 -1.70
C ILE A 1023 27.74 23.63 -2.15
N SER A 1024 28.80 23.88 -2.93
CA SER A 1024 29.01 25.18 -3.56
C SER A 1024 28.35 25.19 -4.94
N LEU A 1025 27.50 26.19 -5.18
CA LEU A 1025 26.67 26.31 -6.37
C LEU A 1025 26.54 27.79 -6.73
N ASN A 1026 27.04 28.21 -7.90
CA ASN A 1026 26.96 29.60 -8.39
C ASN A 1026 27.34 30.67 -7.36
N ASP A 1027 28.52 30.55 -6.74
CA ASP A 1027 29.01 31.43 -5.67
C ASP A 1027 28.20 31.44 -4.35
N GLU A 1028 27.16 30.60 -4.25
CA GLU A 1028 26.41 30.34 -3.03
C GLU A 1028 26.79 28.99 -2.41
N ILE A 1029 26.48 28.83 -1.13
CA ILE A 1029 26.51 27.56 -0.41
C ILE A 1029 25.06 27.11 -0.21
N ILE A 1030 24.75 25.89 -0.63
CA ILE A 1030 23.44 25.25 -0.46
C ILE A 1030 23.58 24.03 0.45
N TRP A 1031 22.62 23.83 1.34
CA TRP A 1031 22.55 22.67 2.23
C TRP A 1031 21.13 22.33 2.65
N SER A 1032 20.91 21.07 3.03
CA SER A 1032 19.67 20.62 3.65
C SER A 1032 19.84 20.51 5.18
N PRO A 1033 18.87 20.96 5.99
CA PRO A 1033 18.93 20.82 7.45
C PRO A 1033 18.97 19.35 7.90
N ALA A 1034 18.29 18.46 7.17
CA ALA A 1034 18.35 17.03 7.43
C ALA A 1034 19.75 16.46 7.13
N CYS A 1035 20.39 16.88 6.04
CA CYS A 1035 21.74 16.42 5.67
C CYS A 1035 22.79 16.85 6.69
N THR A 1036 22.69 18.08 7.19
CA THR A 1036 23.60 18.60 8.22
C THR A 1036 23.37 17.91 9.55
N TYR A 1037 22.13 17.65 9.95
CA TYR A 1037 21.80 16.85 11.14
C TYR A 1037 22.31 15.41 11.06
N ARG A 1038 22.22 14.76 9.89
CA ARG A 1038 22.81 13.42 9.71
C ARG A 1038 24.34 13.45 9.79
N SER A 1039 24.95 14.46 9.17
CA SER A 1039 26.40 14.64 9.22
C SER A 1039 26.88 14.86 10.65
N LEU A 1040 26.12 15.63 11.44
CA LEU A 1040 26.32 15.80 12.87
C LEU A 1040 26.36 14.44 13.57
N GLY A 1041 25.30 13.63 13.41
CA GLY A 1041 25.20 12.30 14.00
C GLY A 1041 26.32 11.35 13.59
N ILE A 1042 26.74 11.36 12.31
CA ILE A 1042 27.84 10.52 11.82
C ILE A 1042 29.16 10.93 12.45
N TRP A 1043 29.49 12.23 12.45
CA TRP A 1043 30.71 12.73 13.08
C TRP A 1043 30.74 12.48 14.58
N THR A 1044 29.64 12.67 15.29
CA THR A 1044 29.58 12.41 16.74
C THR A 1044 29.69 10.92 17.04
N ASN A 1045 28.87 10.09 16.39
CA ASN A 1045 28.74 8.67 16.75
C ASN A 1045 29.98 7.88 16.36
N HIS A 1046 30.59 8.14 15.20
CA HIS A 1046 31.79 7.40 14.80
C HIS A 1046 32.96 7.70 15.75
N ILE A 1047 33.18 8.98 16.06
CA ILE A 1047 34.28 9.38 16.96
C ILE A 1047 34.08 8.82 18.37
N THR A 1048 32.85 8.85 18.91
CA THR A 1048 32.56 8.26 20.21
C THR A 1048 32.70 6.74 20.21
N ASP A 1049 32.44 6.09 19.08
CA ASP A 1049 32.64 4.66 18.84
C ASP A 1049 34.09 4.27 18.52
N GLY A 1050 35.02 5.23 18.51
CA GLY A 1050 36.44 4.92 18.31
C GLY A 1050 36.78 4.55 16.87
N TYR A 1051 36.15 5.19 15.87
CA TYR A 1051 36.62 5.25 14.49
C TYR A 1051 36.28 6.59 13.80
N LEU A 1052 36.90 6.89 12.65
CA LEU A 1052 36.51 8.06 11.84
C LEU A 1052 35.37 7.73 10.86
N PRO A 1053 34.59 8.73 10.40
CA PRO A 1053 33.60 8.55 9.33
C PRO A 1053 34.15 8.04 8.00
N ALA A 1054 35.42 8.31 7.73
CA ALA A 1054 36.19 7.83 6.59
C ALA A 1054 37.67 7.76 7.00
N ASP A 1055 38.50 7.14 6.17
CA ASP A 1055 39.93 6.91 6.39
C ASP A 1055 40.76 8.20 6.22
N PHE A 1056 40.31 9.31 6.80
CA PHE A 1056 41.04 10.57 6.73
C PHE A 1056 42.46 10.42 7.29
N ASN A 1057 43.43 11.04 6.62
CA ASN A 1057 44.80 11.09 7.09
C ASN A 1057 44.98 12.15 8.19
N PHE A 1058 44.44 11.88 9.38
CA PHE A 1058 44.57 12.70 10.59
C PHE A 1058 45.40 11.95 11.64
N PRO A 1059 46.74 11.99 11.58
CA PRO A 1059 47.59 11.11 12.40
C PRO A 1059 47.35 11.25 13.91
N THR A 1060 47.07 12.47 14.38
CA THR A 1060 46.84 12.74 15.81
C THR A 1060 45.47 12.23 16.23
N VAL A 1061 44.45 12.46 15.41
CA VAL A 1061 43.07 11.99 15.68
C VAL A 1061 42.99 10.46 15.58
N ASN A 1062 43.56 9.85 14.54
CA ASN A 1062 43.57 8.40 14.33
C ASN A 1062 44.11 7.64 15.53
N LYS A 1063 45.25 8.09 16.08
CA LYS A 1063 45.84 7.47 17.27
C LYS A 1063 44.90 7.51 18.48
N LEU A 1064 44.25 8.64 18.72
CA LEU A 1064 43.34 8.83 19.85
C LEU A 1064 42.09 7.93 19.74
N VAL A 1065 41.62 7.76 18.51
CA VAL A 1065 40.47 6.94 18.15
C VAL A 1065 40.80 5.44 18.30
N ASP A 1066 41.98 4.99 17.86
CA ASP A 1066 42.49 3.62 18.08
C ASP A 1066 42.65 3.28 19.57
N ASP A 1067 43.18 4.21 20.38
CA ASP A 1067 43.29 4.03 21.83
C ASP A 1067 41.90 3.87 22.48
N SER A 1068 40.88 4.57 21.97
CA SER A 1068 39.51 4.50 22.48
C SER A 1068 38.84 3.15 22.16
N LYS A 1069 39.12 2.57 20.99
CA LYS A 1069 38.66 1.22 20.62
C LYS A 1069 39.14 0.16 21.63
N THR A 1070 40.39 0.23 22.04
CA THR A 1070 40.97 -0.70 23.04
C THR A 1070 40.25 -0.58 24.40
N VAL A 1071 39.78 0.62 24.75
CA VAL A 1071 39.00 0.84 25.98
C VAL A 1071 37.62 0.20 25.86
N LEU A 1072 36.95 0.36 24.72
CA LEU A 1072 35.63 -0.25 24.47
C LEU A 1072 35.69 -1.78 24.51
N GLU A 1073 36.75 -2.41 23.98
CA GLU A 1073 36.94 -3.87 24.08
C GLU A 1073 37.06 -4.34 25.53
N LYS A 1074 37.85 -3.65 26.37
CA LYS A 1074 37.96 -4.00 27.80
C LYS A 1074 36.66 -3.78 28.58
N GLN A 1075 35.88 -2.77 28.21
CA GLN A 1075 34.57 -2.54 28.81
C GLN A 1075 33.57 -3.61 28.42
N LEU A 1076 33.62 -4.09 27.17
CA LEU A 1076 32.83 -5.22 26.70
C LEU A 1076 33.14 -6.49 27.51
N GLU A 1077 34.43 -6.78 27.75
CA GLU A 1077 34.86 -7.90 28.61
C GLU A 1077 34.33 -7.75 30.04
N GLN A 1078 34.41 -6.53 30.61
CA GLN A 1078 33.89 -6.25 31.95
C GLN A 1078 32.39 -6.49 32.03
N LYS A 1079 31.62 -6.01 31.05
CA LYS A 1079 30.17 -6.19 31.00
C LYS A 1079 29.79 -7.66 30.89
N ALA A 1080 30.44 -8.42 30.02
CA ALA A 1080 30.21 -9.86 29.93
C ALA A 1080 30.52 -10.59 31.25
N PHE A 1081 31.59 -10.18 31.95
CA PHE A 1081 31.91 -10.69 33.29
C PHE A 1081 30.84 -10.34 34.33
N ASP A 1082 30.39 -9.08 34.36
CA ASP A 1082 29.37 -8.60 35.31
C ASP A 1082 28.05 -9.36 35.13
N ILE A 1083 27.63 -9.60 33.87
CA ILE A 1083 26.42 -10.36 33.55
C ILE A 1083 26.55 -11.81 34.02
N LEU A 1084 27.64 -12.51 33.66
CA LEU A 1084 27.85 -13.89 34.08
C LEU A 1084 27.99 -14.06 35.60
N SER A 1085 28.51 -13.04 36.29
CA SER A 1085 28.62 -13.01 37.75
C SER A 1085 27.25 -13.03 38.44
N ARG A 1086 26.16 -12.66 37.75
CA ARG A 1086 24.79 -12.77 38.26
C ARG A 1086 24.32 -14.23 38.36
N TYR A 1087 24.90 -15.14 37.57
CA TYR A 1087 24.50 -16.56 37.49
C TYR A 1087 25.43 -17.50 38.27
N THR A 1088 26.70 -17.14 38.44
CA THR A 1088 27.67 -17.97 39.17
C THR A 1088 28.76 -17.14 39.82
N HIS A 1089 29.22 -17.59 40.99
CA HIS A 1089 30.42 -17.05 41.65
C HIS A 1089 31.73 -17.58 41.05
N TYR A 1090 31.66 -18.60 40.18
CA TYR A 1090 32.81 -19.24 39.54
C TYR A 1090 33.00 -18.67 38.15
N VAL A 1091 33.45 -17.42 38.10
CA VAL A 1091 33.71 -16.68 36.87
C VAL A 1091 35.04 -15.95 36.96
N GLY A 1092 35.74 -15.81 35.85
CA GLY A 1092 36.92 -14.96 35.79
C GLY A 1092 37.12 -14.32 34.43
N GLN A 1093 37.73 -13.14 34.47
CA GLN A 1093 37.96 -12.24 33.34
C GLN A 1093 39.44 -12.22 32.96
N GLY A 1094 39.76 -12.15 31.66
CA GLY A 1094 41.11 -11.99 31.13
C GLY A 1094 42.08 -13.08 31.61
N ILE A 1095 41.63 -14.34 31.65
CA ILE A 1095 42.42 -15.45 32.22
C ILE A 1095 43.41 -15.99 31.19
N ASP A 1096 44.67 -15.56 31.28
CA ASP A 1096 45.79 -16.23 30.62
C ASP A 1096 46.33 -17.36 31.52
N LEU A 1097 45.97 -18.62 31.21
CA LEU A 1097 46.33 -19.78 32.03
C LEU A 1097 47.86 -19.94 32.19
N LYS A 1098 48.63 -19.67 31.15
CA LYS A 1098 50.10 -19.79 31.17
C LYS A 1098 50.74 -18.71 32.03
N LYS A 1099 50.25 -17.47 31.96
CA LYS A 1099 50.76 -16.36 32.79
C LYS A 1099 50.32 -16.50 34.25
N LYS A 1100 49.06 -16.88 34.49
CA LYS A 1100 48.45 -16.96 35.84
C LYS A 1100 48.93 -18.19 36.62
N PHE A 1101 49.03 -19.35 35.99
CA PHE A 1101 49.37 -20.62 36.63
C PHE A 1101 50.69 -21.21 36.11
N LYS A 1102 51.81 -20.50 36.36
CA LYS A 1102 53.15 -20.90 35.88
C LYS A 1102 53.59 -22.29 36.34
N GLN A 1103 53.10 -22.75 37.50
CA GLN A 1103 53.44 -24.06 38.07
C GLN A 1103 52.78 -25.24 37.33
N ASP A 1104 51.61 -25.01 36.74
CA ASP A 1104 50.80 -26.03 36.05
C ASP A 1104 51.26 -26.29 34.61
N LYS A 1105 52.23 -25.49 34.12
CA LYS A 1105 52.86 -25.58 32.80
C LYS A 1105 51.87 -25.64 31.63
N TYR A 1106 50.83 -24.80 31.68
CA TYR A 1106 49.86 -24.67 30.58
C TYR A 1106 50.54 -24.23 29.27
N PRO A 1107 50.12 -24.78 28.10
CA PRO A 1107 50.57 -24.31 26.80
C PRO A 1107 50.05 -22.90 26.50
N ASP A 1108 50.71 -22.22 25.55
CA ASP A 1108 50.27 -20.88 25.12
C ASP A 1108 49.11 -20.99 24.14
N ILE A 1109 47.89 -20.82 24.67
CA ILE A 1109 46.62 -20.85 23.92
C ILE A 1109 45.94 -19.47 23.88
N GLY A 1110 46.58 -18.44 24.42
CA GLY A 1110 45.98 -17.13 24.67
C GLY A 1110 45.18 -17.07 25.98
N ASP A 1111 44.58 -15.92 26.22
CA ASP A 1111 43.66 -15.62 27.31
C ASP A 1111 42.22 -16.04 26.99
N TYR A 1112 41.44 -16.35 28.02
CA TYR A 1112 39.99 -16.39 27.96
C TYR A 1112 39.46 -15.02 28.39
N ASP A 1113 38.73 -14.34 27.51
CA ASP A 1113 38.17 -13.01 27.78
C ASP A 1113 37.24 -13.07 29.01
N VAL A 1114 36.27 -14.00 29.01
CA VAL A 1114 35.53 -14.41 30.22
C VAL A 1114 35.33 -15.93 30.21
N LEU A 1115 35.52 -16.56 31.38
CA LEU A 1115 35.27 -17.98 31.60
C LEU A 1115 34.41 -18.15 32.84
N ALA A 1116 33.29 -18.86 32.73
CA ALA A 1116 32.38 -19.15 33.85
C ALA A 1116 32.06 -20.64 33.96
N PHE A 1117 31.71 -21.08 35.17
CA PHE A 1117 31.35 -22.47 35.47
C PHE A 1117 30.12 -22.54 36.38
N LEU A 1118 29.14 -23.38 36.00
CA LEU A 1118 27.96 -23.72 36.77
C LEU A 1118 28.10 -25.17 37.28
N PRO A 1119 28.42 -25.38 38.56
CA PRO A 1119 28.71 -26.72 39.08
C PRO A 1119 27.49 -27.64 39.11
N GLU A 1120 26.30 -27.08 39.33
CA GLU A 1120 25.05 -27.85 39.45
C GLU A 1120 24.67 -28.54 38.14
N SER A 1121 24.90 -27.87 37.01
CA SER A 1121 24.62 -28.37 35.66
C SER A 1121 25.85 -28.87 34.92
N ASN A 1122 27.02 -28.93 35.58
CA ASN A 1122 28.31 -29.27 34.97
C ASN A 1122 28.56 -28.50 33.65
N CYS A 1123 28.23 -27.20 33.65
CA CYS A 1123 28.24 -26.37 32.45
C CYS A 1123 29.36 -25.32 32.52
N TRP A 1124 30.21 -25.27 31.49
CA TRP A 1124 31.17 -24.19 31.28
C TRP A 1124 30.63 -23.20 30.25
N ILE A 1125 30.87 -21.92 30.48
CA ILE A 1125 30.56 -20.86 29.51
C ILE A 1125 31.88 -20.17 29.17
N MET A 1126 32.27 -20.27 27.90
CA MET A 1126 33.46 -19.64 27.35
C MET A 1126 33.04 -18.46 26.48
N VAL A 1127 33.47 -17.25 26.83
CA VAL A 1127 33.11 -16.03 26.10
C VAL A 1127 34.34 -15.43 25.44
N GLU A 1128 34.22 -15.15 24.14
CA GLU A 1128 35.12 -14.27 23.38
C GLU A 1128 34.43 -12.93 23.17
N CYS A 1129 35.03 -11.84 23.67
CA CYS A 1129 34.52 -10.48 23.53
C CYS A 1129 35.26 -9.76 22.40
N LYS A 1130 34.53 -9.20 21.43
CA LYS A 1130 35.14 -8.44 20.33
C LYS A 1130 34.32 -7.22 19.93
N TYR A 1131 35.00 -6.08 19.89
CA TYR A 1131 34.44 -4.84 19.36
C TYR A 1131 34.73 -4.73 17.84
N ASN A 1132 33.70 -5.04 17.06
CA ASN A 1132 33.76 -4.97 15.60
C ASN A 1132 33.21 -3.63 15.12
N GLN A 1133 33.97 -2.92 14.28
CA GLN A 1133 33.48 -1.76 13.55
C GLN A 1133 32.33 -2.19 12.61
N PRO A 1134 31.21 -1.46 12.55
CA PRO A 1134 30.11 -1.78 11.65
C PRO A 1134 30.54 -1.81 10.17
N ALA A 1135 29.93 -2.70 9.40
CA ALA A 1135 30.06 -2.72 7.96
C ALA A 1135 29.02 -1.81 7.32
N TYR A 1136 29.45 -0.93 6.41
CA TYR A 1136 28.57 0.06 5.76
C TYR A 1136 28.36 -0.22 4.25
N CYS A 1137 29.06 -1.20 3.69
CA CYS A 1137 28.86 -1.74 2.34
C CYS A 1137 29.26 -3.23 2.29
N LEU A 1138 28.92 -3.93 1.19
CA LEU A 1138 29.20 -5.36 1.01
C LEU A 1138 30.71 -5.68 1.07
N LYS A 1139 31.56 -4.77 0.59
CA LYS A 1139 33.02 -4.91 0.67
C LYS A 1139 33.54 -4.88 2.12
N ASP A 1140 33.06 -3.94 2.93
CA ASP A 1140 33.40 -3.86 4.35
C ASP A 1140 32.88 -5.08 5.12
N MET A 1141 31.68 -5.53 4.77
CA MET A 1141 31.06 -6.73 5.31
C MET A 1141 31.89 -7.98 5.00
N SER A 1142 32.35 -8.13 3.75
CA SER A 1142 33.23 -9.23 3.33
C SER A 1142 34.56 -9.22 4.09
N ARG A 1143 35.21 -8.06 4.21
CA ARG A 1143 36.46 -7.89 4.98
C ARG A 1143 36.29 -8.25 6.45
N LEU A 1144 35.19 -7.82 7.06
CA LEU A 1144 34.88 -8.13 8.45
C LEU A 1144 34.59 -9.63 8.62
N ARG A 1145 33.78 -10.23 7.74
CA ARG A 1145 33.49 -11.68 7.72
C ARG A 1145 34.79 -12.49 7.63
N GLN A 1146 35.70 -12.15 6.71
CA GLN A 1146 37.01 -12.81 6.58
C GLN A 1146 37.89 -12.65 7.83
N ARG A 1147 37.81 -11.51 8.54
CA ARG A 1147 38.57 -11.32 9.79
C ARG A 1147 38.06 -12.24 10.91
N VAL A 1148 36.74 -12.42 11.01
CA VAL A 1148 36.12 -13.25 12.05
C VAL A 1148 36.26 -14.73 11.71
N PHE A 1149 35.83 -15.15 10.52
CA PHE A 1149 35.74 -16.55 10.09
C PHE A 1149 36.97 -17.07 9.35
N GLY A 1150 37.76 -16.21 8.69
CA GLY A 1150 38.84 -16.61 7.80
C GLY A 1150 38.39 -16.73 6.35
N LYS A 1151 39.32 -17.00 5.42
CA LYS A 1151 38.97 -17.31 4.02
C LYS A 1151 38.41 -18.72 3.85
N ASP A 1152 38.89 -19.65 4.66
CA ASP A 1152 38.43 -21.03 4.77
C ASP A 1152 38.57 -21.51 6.22
N GLN A 1153 38.04 -22.70 6.52
CA GLN A 1153 38.04 -23.26 7.88
C GLN A 1153 39.45 -23.51 8.45
N SER A 1154 40.48 -23.55 7.62
CA SER A 1154 41.88 -23.78 8.00
C SER A 1154 42.67 -22.49 8.26
N ASP A 1155 42.12 -21.33 7.90
CA ASP A 1155 42.74 -20.03 8.07
C ASP A 1155 42.79 -19.60 9.56
N LYS A 1156 43.81 -18.80 9.92
CA LYS A 1156 44.00 -18.29 11.29
C LYS A 1156 43.04 -17.13 11.58
N SER A 1157 41.77 -17.45 11.80
CA SER A 1157 40.70 -16.50 12.09
C SER A 1157 40.42 -16.32 13.59
N GLN A 1158 39.52 -15.39 13.96
CA GLN A 1158 39.08 -15.27 15.36
C GLN A 1158 38.37 -16.55 15.81
N ILE A 1159 37.50 -17.14 14.98
CA ILE A 1159 36.84 -18.41 15.26
C ILE A 1159 37.83 -19.55 15.45
N SER A 1160 38.91 -19.61 14.66
CA SER A 1160 39.95 -20.64 14.83
C SER A 1160 40.61 -20.59 16.22
N LYS A 1161 40.76 -19.38 16.79
CA LYS A 1161 41.29 -19.20 18.16
C LYS A 1161 40.29 -19.66 19.21
N VAL A 1162 39.01 -19.34 19.05
CA VAL A 1162 37.92 -19.80 19.93
C VAL A 1162 37.86 -21.33 19.94
N LYS A 1163 37.90 -21.97 18.76
CA LYS A 1163 37.91 -23.44 18.63
C LYS A 1163 39.11 -24.08 19.36
N ARG A 1164 40.31 -23.53 19.18
CA ARG A 1164 41.52 -24.02 19.86
C ARG A 1164 41.42 -23.94 21.38
N ARG A 1165 40.80 -22.88 21.92
CA ARG A 1165 40.56 -22.72 23.36
C ARG A 1165 39.48 -23.69 23.86
N HIS A 1166 38.40 -23.88 23.09
CA HIS A 1166 37.35 -24.86 23.39
C HIS A 1166 37.90 -26.29 23.48
N GLU A 1167 38.66 -26.75 22.48
CA GLU A 1167 39.27 -28.10 22.48
C GLU A 1167 40.20 -28.32 23.68
N PHE A 1168 40.93 -27.26 24.07
CA PHE A 1168 41.78 -27.29 25.25
C PHE A 1168 40.96 -27.36 26.55
N LEU A 1169 39.89 -26.56 26.66
CA LEU A 1169 38.99 -26.61 27.82
C LEU A 1169 38.32 -27.99 27.93
N LEU A 1170 37.84 -28.55 26.83
CA LEU A 1170 37.19 -29.86 26.82
C LEU A 1170 38.12 -30.97 27.33
N SER A 1171 39.39 -30.96 26.89
CA SER A 1171 40.39 -31.96 27.31
C SER A 1171 40.91 -31.76 28.73
N GLU A 1172 41.05 -30.51 29.18
CA GLU A 1172 41.72 -30.16 30.45
C GLU A 1172 40.81 -29.53 31.51
N HIS A 1173 39.47 -29.56 31.33
CA HIS A 1173 38.50 -28.90 32.21
C HIS A 1173 38.72 -29.20 33.69
N ASN A 1174 38.99 -30.45 34.05
CA ASN A 1174 39.24 -30.83 35.44
C ASN A 1174 40.53 -30.21 36.01
N LYS A 1175 41.59 -30.15 35.20
CA LYS A 1175 42.85 -29.52 35.59
C LYS A 1175 42.67 -28.01 35.75
N ILE A 1176 41.99 -27.36 34.81
CA ILE A 1176 41.68 -25.92 34.83
C ILE A 1176 40.83 -25.58 36.06
N ARG A 1177 39.77 -26.36 36.32
CA ARG A 1177 38.91 -26.23 37.50
C ARG A 1177 39.69 -26.31 38.81
N SER A 1178 40.59 -27.30 38.92
CA SER A 1178 41.47 -27.44 40.08
C SER A 1178 42.43 -26.26 40.25
N SER A 1179 43.07 -25.79 39.17
CA SER A 1179 43.93 -24.60 39.19
C SER A 1179 43.16 -23.34 39.62
N MET A 1180 41.91 -23.20 39.16
CA MET A 1180 41.02 -22.08 39.48
C MET A 1180 40.36 -22.18 40.87
N GLN A 1181 40.53 -23.31 41.57
CA GLN A 1181 39.89 -23.60 42.86
C GLN A 1181 38.35 -23.62 42.80
N TRP A 1182 37.79 -24.05 41.67
CA TRP A 1182 36.34 -24.18 41.47
C TRP A 1182 35.84 -25.56 41.92
N PRO A 1183 34.60 -25.68 42.44
CA PRO A 1183 34.08 -26.91 43.06
C PRO A 1183 33.92 -28.04 42.04
N THR A 1184 33.88 -29.28 42.49
CA THR A 1184 33.55 -30.43 41.63
C THR A 1184 32.07 -30.39 41.20
N PRO A 1185 31.74 -30.75 39.94
CA PRO A 1185 30.37 -30.82 39.47
C PRO A 1185 29.58 -31.95 40.15
N ASN A 1186 28.26 -31.92 39.99
CA ASN A 1186 27.40 -33.04 40.37
C ASN A 1186 27.68 -34.26 39.45
N ASN A 1187 28.08 -35.40 40.02
CA ASN A 1187 28.53 -36.60 39.28
C ASN A 1187 27.45 -37.27 38.40
N LEU A 1188 26.22 -36.73 38.37
CA LEU A 1188 25.08 -37.25 37.60
C LEU A 1188 24.84 -36.51 36.28
N VAL A 1189 25.58 -35.45 35.96
CA VAL A 1189 25.35 -34.59 34.79
C VAL A 1189 26.56 -34.58 33.86
N ASP A 1190 26.34 -34.84 32.57
CA ASP A 1190 27.38 -34.80 31.54
C ASP A 1190 27.94 -33.38 31.36
N LEU A 1191 29.22 -33.28 30.96
CA LEU A 1191 29.89 -32.01 30.73
C LEU A 1191 29.26 -31.27 29.55
N ARG A 1192 28.78 -30.05 29.78
CA ARG A 1192 28.32 -29.12 28.75
C ARG A 1192 29.28 -27.94 28.65
N ILE A 1193 29.65 -27.53 27.43
CA ILE A 1193 30.44 -26.30 27.20
C ILE A 1193 29.66 -25.44 26.20
N ILE A 1194 29.33 -24.21 26.61
CA ILE A 1194 28.68 -23.21 25.78
C ILE A 1194 29.76 -22.22 25.32
N ASN A 1195 29.92 -22.07 24.01
CA ASN A 1195 30.82 -21.09 23.42
C ASN A 1195 30.00 -19.86 23.00
N LEU A 1196 30.44 -18.67 23.43
CA LEU A 1196 29.82 -17.39 23.10
C LEU A 1196 30.80 -16.45 22.41
N TYR A 1197 30.33 -15.78 21.37
CA TYR A 1197 30.97 -14.62 20.77
C TYR A 1197 30.12 -13.40 21.10
N VAL A 1198 30.62 -12.55 22.00
CA VAL A 1198 29.90 -11.38 22.50
C VAL A 1198 30.46 -10.12 21.84
N SER A 1199 29.57 -9.31 21.27
CA SER A 1199 29.92 -8.06 20.59
C SER A 1199 28.96 -6.92 20.96
N LYS A 1200 29.35 -5.67 20.63
CA LYS A 1200 28.46 -4.51 20.77
C LYS A 1200 27.28 -4.54 19.80
N ASN A 1201 27.50 -5.01 18.57
CA ASN A 1201 26.51 -5.06 17.51
C ASN A 1201 26.40 -6.48 16.96
N THR A 1202 25.22 -6.87 16.47
CA THR A 1202 25.03 -8.07 15.65
C THR A 1202 25.20 -7.79 14.16
N TYR A 1203 25.47 -8.82 13.37
CA TYR A 1203 25.66 -8.74 11.92
C TYR A 1203 24.92 -9.86 11.20
N TRP A 1204 24.46 -9.61 9.99
CA TRP A 1204 23.77 -10.58 9.12
C TRP A 1204 24.43 -11.97 9.11
N TRP A 1205 25.74 -12.00 8.88
CA TRP A 1205 26.54 -13.22 8.74
C TRP A 1205 26.88 -13.90 10.08
N PHE A 1206 26.38 -13.37 11.21
CA PHE A 1206 26.31 -14.11 12.47
C PHE A 1206 25.08 -15.03 12.53
N ARG A 1207 24.02 -14.74 11.77
CA ARG A 1207 22.84 -15.60 11.61
C ARG A 1207 22.98 -16.52 10.40
N CYS A 1208 23.71 -16.07 9.38
CA CYS A 1208 24.09 -16.86 8.20
C CYS A 1208 25.62 -16.96 8.07
N PRO A 1209 26.30 -17.79 8.89
CA PRO A 1209 27.75 -17.93 8.83
C PRO A 1209 28.18 -18.64 7.54
N PRO A 1210 29.37 -18.33 6.99
CA PRO A 1210 29.85 -18.93 5.73
C PRO A 1210 30.11 -20.45 5.83
N TYR A 1211 30.18 -20.99 7.04
CA TYR A 1211 30.21 -22.43 7.33
C TYR A 1211 29.68 -22.66 8.76
N GLN A 1212 29.26 -23.90 9.05
CA GLN A 1212 28.71 -24.24 10.36
C GLN A 1212 29.76 -24.05 11.48
N VAL A 1213 29.37 -23.34 12.53
CA VAL A 1213 30.20 -23.08 13.73
C VAL A 1213 29.42 -23.44 14.99
N ASP A 1214 30.07 -24.12 15.94
CA ASP A 1214 29.51 -24.46 17.25
C ASP A 1214 29.77 -23.32 18.25
N LEU A 1215 29.15 -22.17 17.96
CA LEU A 1215 29.34 -20.88 18.64
C LEU A 1215 28.08 -20.03 18.49
N SER A 1216 27.59 -19.44 19.58
CA SER A 1216 26.49 -18.47 19.52
C SER A 1216 27.00 -17.03 19.50
N PHE A 1217 26.47 -16.22 18.59
CA PHE A 1217 26.79 -14.79 18.46
C PHE A 1217 25.72 -13.95 19.15
N VAL A 1218 26.12 -13.21 20.20
CA VAL A 1218 25.18 -12.52 21.09
C VAL A 1218 25.62 -11.07 21.30
N GLN A 1219 24.67 -10.13 21.26
CA GLN A 1219 24.94 -8.75 21.64
C GLN A 1219 25.06 -8.64 23.17
N VAL A 1220 26.00 -7.84 23.69
CA VAL A 1220 26.28 -7.82 25.14
C VAL A 1220 25.08 -7.44 26.00
N ASP A 1221 24.27 -6.49 25.57
CA ASP A 1221 23.05 -6.04 26.25
C ASP A 1221 21.87 -7.02 26.09
N HIS A 1222 21.96 -7.97 25.15
CA HIS A 1222 21.04 -9.09 25.00
C HIS A 1222 21.52 -10.36 25.73
N LEU A 1223 22.75 -10.36 26.26
CA LEU A 1223 23.39 -11.57 26.79
C LEU A 1223 22.63 -12.17 27.97
N GLU A 1224 22.09 -11.35 28.87
CA GLU A 1224 21.31 -11.82 30.02
C GLU A 1224 20.02 -12.53 29.59
N GLU A 1225 19.26 -11.91 28.68
CA GLU A 1225 18.04 -12.49 28.11
C GLU A 1225 18.33 -13.79 27.35
N TRP A 1226 19.44 -13.84 26.64
CA TRP A 1226 19.90 -15.05 25.95
C TRP A 1226 20.24 -16.17 26.96
N LEU A 1227 20.96 -15.85 28.05
CA LEU A 1227 21.32 -16.80 29.10
C LEU A 1227 20.08 -17.37 29.78
N ASN A 1228 19.08 -16.53 30.09
CA ASN A 1228 17.81 -16.95 30.69
C ASN A 1228 17.03 -17.97 29.85
N LYS A 1229 17.23 -18.00 28.53
CA LYS A 1229 16.59 -18.96 27.63
C LYS A 1229 17.38 -20.27 27.48
N MET A 1230 18.69 -20.24 27.74
CA MET A 1230 19.63 -21.33 27.43
C MET A 1230 20.08 -22.16 28.62
N LEU A 1231 20.12 -21.53 29.80
CA LEU A 1231 20.41 -22.14 31.10
C LEU A 1231 19.11 -22.53 31.80
#